data_AF-A0A4U0UAG7-F1
#
_entry.id   AF-A0A4U0UAG7-F1
#
_cell.length_a   1.000
_cell.length_b   1.000
_cell.length_c   1.000
_cell.angle_alpha   90.00
_cell.angle_beta   90.00
_cell.angle_gamma   90.00
#
_symmetry.space_group_name_H-M   'P 1'
#
loop_
_entity.id
_entity.type
_entity.pdbx_description
1 polymer ?
#
loop_
_entity_poly.entity_id
_entity_poly.type
_entity_poly.pdbx_seq_one_letter_code
_entity_poly.pdbx_strand_id
1 'polypeptide(L)'
;MRFSAIIPVLLSAAALILSFLCLFAGSKKGFMEGYAVVTLNTSQIGRSLFNTSESSDNPLVSFVDNITNSIESELQDTLNSFAQDLGLHDFYSAHLLDFCEGYFLPGPVTNATLEKSEISKNVTSCSNRTGMYHFDPRQTLQKELKASGHSEINVTDLDWPSEIDDGLHKLKVASNAMFVLYCIAIALMGVALFTALIGIFFEGRLAAFVNIVVDWLAFLAIGIASAIATAIAVKAAHVINHYGNDIGVSASKGNKFLPRKRFRNTMDWNAPDLNAWPTRLVLRVSKALRSNKQFTQASIDRNNVRAAERRAKQREEHARKHRYNARNSEDTAGAHQQDVNERGERDYSLFSQAETLVDNHDHTDMLHRLAHHDSFDSLVDEVGFKDKLRDPYFDSNAHPNALRPVSDKHEQMVKSLPDELWKHIAEYLNPADAACLAVSSKTLAEKLGSAPIEALNDPLNKHFKLSVLHFMNEDLPRHLLCFPCAKYHLRKHPGKETMKIDYVNNPLFLCPSAKTSVLPRMRLTPDRQLPYGWVQLALRARYSAAHGVDPETLSRRWRNAESGWNYRTRYMAHDGRLLMRVVSQRHVPPARMLTKTVERHILYEMQEFTPYFSVCSHWRDGELMNLCKCALSHVPSPPESYLQQLKKAPTIDRALAHPNFIVRGCDWCRPARRCPDCATEYLVEIQMVEDKKDPATPFKHSIVVTRWSDLGDGSSPYTSPEWAAMNGVHVPEHEGGHEYASFSHIGRRAVSGIFESSLSGSIPGQRMLSLNPKNEKLGEEGTLVLERHIELWDSRGALAGQHAVDAKIVLWVRISVAIVGHGRKLLNAQPI
;
A
#
# COMPACT_ATOMS: atom_id res chain seq x y z
N MET A 1 40.22 -3.38 43.92
CA MET A 1 39.48 -4.39 43.13
C MET A 1 38.30 -3.72 42.44
N ARG A 2 38.17 -3.87 41.13
CA ARG A 2 37.04 -3.30 40.37
C ARG A 2 35.87 -4.29 40.35
N PHE A 3 34.87 -4.07 41.19
CA PHE A 3 33.64 -4.89 41.19
C PHE A 3 32.91 -4.88 39.84
N SER A 4 33.10 -3.82 39.04
CA SER A 4 32.56 -3.74 37.67
C SER A 4 33.17 -4.75 36.70
N ALA A 5 34.37 -5.30 36.98
CA ALA A 5 35.02 -6.32 36.15
C ALA A 5 34.45 -7.73 36.36
N ILE A 6 33.65 -7.93 37.41
CA ILE A 6 32.97 -9.22 37.69
C ILE A 6 31.93 -9.52 36.60
N ILE A 7 31.27 -8.49 36.06
CA ILE A 7 30.21 -8.66 35.05
C ILE A 7 30.79 -9.24 33.73
N PRO A 8 31.85 -8.66 33.13
CA PRO A 8 32.52 -9.27 31.98
C PRO A 8 33.00 -10.69 32.25
N VAL A 9 33.57 -10.98 33.42
CA VAL A 9 34.03 -12.33 33.77
C VAL A 9 32.89 -13.34 33.76
N LEU A 10 31.74 -13.00 34.37
CA LEU A 10 30.56 -13.89 34.38
C LEU A 10 29.99 -14.09 32.96
N LEU A 11 29.94 -13.04 32.16
CA LEU A 11 29.41 -13.10 30.79
C LEU A 11 30.34 -13.91 29.86
N SER A 12 31.65 -13.68 29.90
CA SER A 12 32.62 -14.42 29.09
C SER A 12 32.70 -15.89 29.53
N ALA A 13 32.60 -16.17 30.84
CA ALA A 13 32.51 -17.54 31.35
C ALA A 13 31.24 -18.25 30.84
N ALA A 14 30.09 -17.59 30.91
CA ALA A 14 28.83 -18.15 30.39
C ALA A 14 28.90 -18.40 28.87
N ALA A 15 29.45 -17.46 28.09
CA ALA A 15 29.61 -17.59 26.64
C ALA A 15 30.56 -18.74 26.26
N LEU A 16 31.66 -18.90 27.00
CA LEU A 16 32.62 -19.99 26.80
C LEU A 16 31.98 -21.36 27.11
N ILE A 17 31.24 -21.47 28.23
CA ILE A 17 30.52 -22.70 28.59
C ILE A 17 29.50 -23.05 27.52
N LEU A 18 28.66 -22.10 27.09
CA LEU A 18 27.67 -22.33 26.04
C LEU A 18 28.29 -22.75 24.70
N SER A 19 29.43 -22.16 24.34
CA SER A 19 30.14 -22.51 23.10
C SER A 19 30.71 -23.92 23.14
N PHE A 20 31.26 -24.35 24.28
CA PHE A 20 31.68 -25.74 24.48
C PHE A 20 30.50 -26.71 24.48
N LEU A 21 29.37 -26.34 25.09
CA LEU A 21 28.15 -27.15 25.04
C LEU A 21 27.64 -27.34 23.61
N CYS A 22 27.60 -26.29 22.79
CA CYS A 22 27.24 -26.39 21.38
C CYS A 22 28.23 -27.25 20.57
N LEU A 23 29.53 -27.17 20.87
CA LEU A 23 30.56 -27.95 20.19
C LEU A 23 30.46 -29.45 20.50
N PHE A 24 30.11 -29.80 21.74
CA PHE A 24 30.03 -31.19 22.22
C PHE A 24 28.60 -31.76 22.28
N ALA A 25 27.61 -31.06 21.69
CA ALA A 25 26.26 -31.59 21.54
C ALA A 25 26.31 -32.90 20.74
N GLY A 26 25.60 -33.94 21.20
CA GLY A 26 25.62 -35.27 20.56
C GLY A 26 26.73 -36.22 21.03
N SER A 27 27.66 -35.77 21.88
CA SER A 27 28.82 -36.58 22.28
C SER A 27 28.52 -37.85 23.08
N LYS A 28 27.33 -37.95 23.69
CA LYS A 28 26.83 -39.13 24.42
C LYS A 28 25.33 -39.23 24.22
N LYS A 29 24.78 -40.45 24.35
CA LYS A 29 23.33 -40.70 24.38
C LYS A 29 22.65 -39.79 25.42
N GLY A 30 21.59 -39.09 25.02
CA GLY A 30 20.84 -38.14 25.84
C GLY A 30 21.48 -36.75 26.01
N PHE A 31 22.71 -36.52 25.53
CA PHE A 31 23.41 -35.25 25.74
C PHE A 31 23.08 -34.22 24.65
N MET A 32 22.11 -33.35 24.95
CA MET A 32 21.73 -32.20 24.11
C MET A 32 21.30 -32.55 22.67
N GLU A 33 20.61 -33.67 22.48
CA GLU A 33 20.12 -34.16 21.18
C GLU A 33 19.24 -33.15 20.40
N GLY A 34 18.57 -32.23 21.12
CA GLY A 34 17.78 -31.17 20.49
C GLY A 34 18.61 -30.12 19.72
N TYR A 35 19.94 -30.15 19.85
CA TYR A 35 20.91 -29.25 19.23
C TYR A 35 21.56 -29.81 17.96
N ALA A 36 20.99 -30.86 17.35
CA ALA A 36 21.42 -31.31 16.02
C ALA A 36 21.31 -30.17 14.98
N VAL A 37 22.24 -30.09 14.04
CA VAL A 37 22.20 -29.13 12.91
C VAL A 37 21.09 -29.53 11.95
N VAL A 38 21.06 -30.82 11.59
CA VAL A 38 20.06 -31.45 10.72
C VAL A 38 19.70 -32.81 11.30
N THR A 39 18.42 -33.17 11.25
CA THR A 39 17.96 -34.53 11.51
C THR A 39 17.32 -35.11 10.26
N LEU A 40 17.89 -36.20 9.76
CA LEU A 40 17.30 -37.05 8.74
C LEU A 40 16.30 -38.01 9.36
N ASN A 41 15.19 -38.20 8.69
CA ASN A 41 14.20 -39.24 8.94
C ASN A 41 14.23 -40.19 7.74
N THR A 42 14.53 -41.44 8.02
CA THR A 42 14.68 -42.56 7.08
C THR A 42 13.62 -43.64 7.32
N SER A 43 12.65 -43.41 8.20
CA SER A 43 11.64 -44.39 8.59
C SER A 43 10.67 -44.79 7.47
N GLN A 44 10.69 -44.08 6.34
CA GLN A 44 9.79 -44.32 5.19
C GLN A 44 10.56 -44.82 3.96
N ILE A 45 11.83 -45.15 4.13
CA ILE A 45 12.69 -45.61 3.04
C ILE A 45 12.13 -46.93 2.46
N GLY A 46 12.07 -47.05 1.14
CA GLY A 46 11.54 -48.23 0.44
C GLY A 46 10.03 -48.20 0.13
N ARG A 47 9.26 -47.20 0.57
CA ARG A 47 7.82 -47.09 0.24
C ARG A 47 7.51 -47.00 -1.25
N SER A 48 8.39 -46.42 -2.05
CA SER A 48 8.23 -46.32 -3.50
C SER A 48 8.37 -47.67 -4.22
N LEU A 49 9.11 -48.63 -3.63
CA LEU A 49 9.35 -49.94 -4.23
C LEU A 49 8.07 -50.80 -4.24
N PHE A 50 7.21 -50.66 -3.23
CA PHE A 50 5.91 -51.37 -3.15
C PHE A 50 4.86 -50.90 -4.17
N ASN A 51 5.05 -49.71 -4.77
CA ASN A 51 4.10 -49.13 -5.72
C ASN A 51 4.44 -49.47 -7.18
N THR A 52 5.58 -50.13 -7.41
CA THR A 52 6.13 -50.39 -8.76
C THR A 52 5.91 -51.86 -9.11
N SER A 53 4.86 -52.15 -9.87
CA SER A 53 4.42 -53.52 -10.22
C SER A 53 5.21 -54.18 -11.35
N GLU A 54 6.45 -53.77 -11.64
CA GLU A 54 7.20 -54.29 -12.78
C GLU A 54 8.55 -54.91 -12.39
N SER A 55 8.74 -56.12 -12.92
CA SER A 55 9.96 -56.92 -12.98
C SER A 55 11.21 -56.07 -13.23
N SER A 56 11.92 -55.73 -12.16
CA SER A 56 13.29 -55.25 -12.20
C SER A 56 14.19 -56.26 -11.50
N ASP A 57 15.40 -56.48 -12.03
CA ASP A 57 16.44 -57.37 -11.47
C ASP A 57 17.02 -56.83 -10.13
N ASN A 58 16.24 -56.05 -9.38
CA ASN A 58 16.67 -55.37 -8.18
C ASN A 58 16.64 -56.34 -6.99
N PRO A 59 17.77 -56.60 -6.30
CA PRO A 59 17.85 -57.52 -5.16
C PRO A 59 17.00 -57.09 -3.96
N LEU A 60 16.56 -55.83 -3.93
CA LEU A 60 15.65 -55.30 -2.91
C LEU A 60 14.18 -55.68 -3.16
N VAL A 61 13.77 -55.82 -4.42
CA VAL A 61 12.40 -56.22 -4.76
C VAL A 61 12.18 -57.69 -4.38
N SER A 62 13.17 -58.56 -4.62
CA SER A 62 13.11 -59.96 -4.20
C SER A 62 13.11 -60.14 -2.68
N PHE A 63 13.81 -59.28 -1.92
CA PHE A 63 13.76 -59.27 -0.46
C PHE A 63 12.39 -58.80 0.06
N VAL A 64 11.83 -57.74 -0.55
CA VAL A 64 10.48 -57.25 -0.26
C VAL A 64 9.43 -58.32 -0.54
N ASP A 65 9.51 -59.01 -1.68
CA ASP A 65 8.57 -60.08 -2.04
C ASP A 65 8.66 -61.28 -1.07
N ASN A 66 9.86 -61.64 -0.61
CA ASN A 66 10.06 -62.69 0.38
C ASN A 66 9.43 -62.35 1.75
N ILE A 67 9.51 -61.08 2.17
CA ILE A 67 8.87 -60.58 3.41
C ILE A 67 7.35 -60.47 3.24
N THR A 68 6.88 -59.95 2.11
CA THR A 68 5.45 -59.71 1.84
C THR A 68 4.68 -61.02 1.73
N ASN A 69 5.27 -62.06 1.12
CA ASN A 69 4.67 -63.39 1.02
C ASN A 69 4.54 -64.10 2.39
N SER A 70 5.23 -63.63 3.43
CA SER A 70 5.20 -64.23 4.78
C SER A 70 4.03 -63.72 5.63
N ILE A 71 3.37 -62.59 5.30
CA ILE A 71 2.43 -61.91 6.20
C ILE A 71 1.28 -61.28 5.39
N GLU A 72 0.20 -62.04 5.16
CA GLU A 72 -0.92 -61.61 4.29
C GLU A 72 -2.02 -60.80 5.00
N SER A 73 -1.88 -60.39 6.29
CA SER A 73 -3.00 -59.74 7.02
C SER A 73 -2.76 -58.36 7.63
N GLU A 74 -1.57 -57.76 7.61
CA GLU A 74 -1.33 -56.41 8.16
C GLU A 74 -0.33 -55.60 7.31
N LEU A 75 -0.78 -55.16 6.13
CA LEU A 75 0.02 -54.35 5.19
C LEU A 75 0.45 -52.99 5.74
N GLN A 76 -0.28 -52.42 6.70
CA GLN A 76 0.01 -51.07 7.22
C GLN A 76 1.17 -51.07 8.24
N ASP A 77 1.34 -52.15 9.01
CA ASP A 77 2.37 -52.25 10.04
C ASP A 77 3.72 -52.68 9.44
N THR A 78 3.69 -53.53 8.41
CA THR A 78 4.86 -53.88 7.58
C THR A 78 5.43 -52.67 6.82
N LEU A 79 4.58 -51.74 6.35
CA LEU A 79 5.02 -50.47 5.72
C LEU A 79 5.78 -49.53 6.67
N ASN A 80 5.68 -49.72 7.98
CA ASN A 80 6.33 -48.90 8.99
C ASN A 80 7.54 -49.60 9.65
N SER A 81 7.65 -50.93 9.56
CA SER A 81 8.78 -51.73 10.08
C SER A 81 9.86 -52.02 9.05
N PHE A 82 9.60 -51.88 7.74
CA PHE A 82 10.53 -52.26 6.67
C PHE A 82 11.96 -51.69 6.82
N ALA A 83 12.09 -50.42 7.20
CA ALA A 83 13.40 -49.81 7.44
C ALA A 83 14.16 -50.52 8.57
N GLN A 84 13.44 -50.98 9.61
CA GLN A 84 13.99 -51.71 10.74
C GLN A 84 14.37 -53.15 10.34
N ASP A 85 13.60 -53.78 9.44
CA ASP A 85 13.87 -55.12 8.90
C ASP A 85 15.11 -55.15 7.99
N LEU A 86 15.42 -54.04 7.31
CA LEU A 86 16.70 -53.82 6.63
C LEU A 86 17.87 -53.50 7.59
N GLY A 87 17.60 -53.40 8.89
CA GLY A 87 18.56 -53.02 9.91
C GLY A 87 18.99 -51.55 9.84
N LEU A 88 18.14 -50.67 9.30
CA LEU A 88 18.35 -49.22 9.30
C LEU A 88 17.65 -48.56 10.49
N HIS A 89 18.25 -47.51 11.03
CA HIS A 89 17.62 -46.66 12.05
C HIS A 89 16.58 -45.71 11.44
N ASP A 90 15.55 -45.34 12.21
CA ASP A 90 14.46 -44.46 11.74
C ASP A 90 14.92 -43.01 11.54
N PHE A 91 15.90 -42.54 12.33
CA PHE A 91 16.43 -41.19 12.19
C PHE A 91 17.93 -41.10 12.47
N TYR A 92 18.56 -40.12 11.82
CA TYR A 92 19.97 -39.75 12.02
C TYR A 92 20.07 -38.25 12.29
N SER A 93 20.65 -37.88 13.43
CA SER A 93 20.82 -36.50 13.89
C SER A 93 22.29 -36.09 13.81
N ALA A 94 22.60 -35.18 12.89
CA ALA A 94 23.95 -34.70 12.65
C ALA A 94 24.27 -33.47 13.51
N HIS A 95 25.34 -33.55 14.28
CA HIS A 95 25.91 -32.47 15.09
C HIS A 95 27.22 -31.96 14.47
N LEU A 96 27.91 -31.04 15.15
CA LEU A 96 29.12 -30.39 14.61
C LEU A 96 30.31 -31.36 14.49
N LEU A 97 30.42 -32.32 15.40
CA LEU A 97 31.56 -33.24 15.54
C LEU A 97 31.20 -34.71 15.30
N ASP A 98 29.91 -35.05 15.38
CA ASP A 98 29.40 -36.40 15.36
C ASP A 98 27.98 -36.44 14.79
N PHE A 99 27.43 -37.64 14.70
CA PHE A 99 26.00 -37.89 14.47
C PHE A 99 25.51 -38.98 15.43
N CYS A 100 24.23 -38.93 15.77
CA CYS A 100 23.53 -39.93 16.57
C CYS A 100 22.35 -40.54 15.81
N GLU A 101 22.09 -41.82 16.00
CA GLU A 101 21.05 -42.61 15.34
C GLU A 101 20.06 -43.20 16.36
N GLY A 102 18.85 -43.53 15.92
CA GLY A 102 17.82 -44.04 16.80
C GLY A 102 16.48 -44.35 16.14
N TYR A 103 15.51 -44.73 16.97
CA TYR A 103 14.16 -45.13 16.57
C TYR A 103 13.09 -44.20 17.17
N PHE A 104 11.93 -44.11 16.49
CA PHE A 104 10.77 -43.40 17.02
C PHE A 104 9.91 -44.34 17.87
N LEU A 105 9.58 -43.94 19.10
CA LEU A 105 8.68 -44.69 20.00
C LEU A 105 7.36 -43.92 20.21
N PRO A 106 6.18 -44.59 20.17
CA PRO A 106 5.95 -46.03 19.93
C PRO A 106 5.96 -46.44 18.44
N GLY A 107 6.02 -45.49 17.51
CA GLY A 107 6.16 -45.76 16.08
C GLY A 107 6.53 -44.51 15.28
N PRO A 108 6.95 -44.67 14.02
CA PRO A 108 7.48 -43.58 13.20
C PRO A 108 6.44 -42.68 12.53
N VAL A 109 5.17 -43.10 12.49
CA VAL A 109 4.10 -42.43 11.74
C VAL A 109 2.89 -42.20 12.64
N THR A 110 2.25 -41.03 12.48
CA THR A 110 1.01 -40.70 13.18
C THR A 110 -0.16 -41.47 12.58
N ASN A 111 -0.90 -42.19 13.42
CA ASN A 111 -2.11 -42.94 13.05
C ASN A 111 -3.35 -42.28 13.67
N ALA A 112 -4.57 -42.72 13.30
CA ALA A 112 -5.83 -42.18 13.84
C ALA A 112 -5.92 -42.25 15.38
N THR A 113 -5.11 -43.11 16.01
CA THR A 113 -5.00 -43.33 17.45
C THR A 113 -3.71 -42.77 18.07
N LEU A 114 -2.73 -42.31 17.28
CA LEU A 114 -1.41 -41.88 17.75
C LEU A 114 -1.11 -40.44 17.30
N GLU A 115 -1.18 -39.49 18.24
CA GLU A 115 -0.92 -38.08 17.97
C GLU A 115 0.59 -37.77 17.85
N LYS A 116 0.92 -36.73 17.08
CA LYS A 116 2.31 -36.26 16.88
C LYS A 116 3.03 -35.86 18.17
N SER A 117 2.28 -35.54 19.23
CA SER A 117 2.77 -35.19 20.57
C SER A 117 3.35 -36.38 21.34
N GLU A 118 2.92 -37.60 21.02
CA GLU A 118 3.31 -38.83 21.72
C GLU A 118 4.50 -39.54 21.08
N ILE A 119 4.88 -39.16 19.85
CA ILE A 119 6.06 -39.69 19.15
C ILE A 119 7.33 -39.04 19.70
N SER A 120 8.14 -39.83 20.39
CA SER A 120 9.42 -39.41 20.96
C SER A 120 10.61 -40.06 20.23
N LYS A 121 11.72 -39.33 20.16
CA LYS A 121 12.98 -39.83 19.59
C LYS A 121 13.73 -40.59 20.67
N ASN A 122 14.07 -41.85 20.42
CA ASN A 122 14.93 -42.64 21.29
C ASN A 122 16.27 -42.90 20.59
N VAL A 123 17.34 -42.26 21.07
CA VAL A 123 18.70 -42.44 20.51
C VAL A 123 19.29 -43.76 20.99
N THR A 124 19.78 -44.59 20.06
CA THR A 124 20.38 -45.89 20.34
C THR A 124 21.89 -45.77 20.48
N SER A 125 22.54 -45.14 19.50
CA SER A 125 24.00 -45.05 19.38
C SER A 125 24.42 -43.68 18.83
N CYS A 126 25.66 -43.27 19.13
CA CYS A 126 26.29 -42.07 18.59
C CYS A 126 27.70 -42.40 18.09
N SER A 127 28.09 -41.76 17.00
CA SER A 127 29.42 -41.94 16.39
C SER A 127 30.54 -41.27 17.20
N ASN A 128 31.78 -41.69 16.93
CA ASN A 128 32.96 -41.08 17.54
C ASN A 128 33.17 -39.64 17.05
N ARG A 129 33.51 -38.73 17.97
CA ARG A 129 33.79 -37.33 17.69
C ARG A 129 34.99 -37.19 16.74
N THR A 130 34.79 -36.53 15.62
CA THR A 130 35.85 -36.22 14.65
C THR A 130 35.88 -34.73 14.33
N GLY A 131 37.08 -34.13 14.32
CA GLY A 131 37.24 -32.74 13.90
C GLY A 131 36.99 -32.60 12.41
N MET A 132 36.41 -31.48 11.97
CA MET A 132 36.03 -31.24 10.57
C MET A 132 35.10 -32.33 10.01
N TYR A 133 34.19 -32.81 10.86
CA TYR A 133 33.19 -33.79 10.46
C TYR A 133 32.20 -33.20 9.46
N HIS A 134 31.79 -34.02 8.50
CA HIS A 134 30.69 -33.78 7.59
C HIS A 134 29.86 -35.04 7.53
N PHE A 135 28.54 -34.87 7.60
CA PHE A 135 27.63 -35.99 7.62
C PHE A 135 27.28 -36.39 6.19
N ASP A 136 27.72 -37.58 5.79
CA ASP A 136 27.45 -38.20 4.49
C ASP A 136 26.46 -39.37 4.68
N PRO A 137 25.15 -39.17 4.40
CA PRO A 137 24.11 -40.15 4.68
C PRO A 137 24.33 -41.48 3.95
N ARG A 138 24.80 -41.42 2.70
CA ARG A 138 25.05 -42.60 1.87
C ARG A 138 26.09 -43.54 2.48
N GLN A 139 27.20 -43.00 3.00
CA GLN A 139 28.24 -43.83 3.62
C GLN A 139 27.77 -44.44 4.93
N THR A 140 27.01 -43.68 5.72
CA THR A 140 26.42 -44.17 6.97
C THR A 140 25.42 -45.29 6.71
N LEU A 141 24.47 -45.10 5.79
CA LEU A 141 23.48 -46.12 5.43
C LEU A 141 24.14 -47.38 4.86
N GLN A 142 25.14 -47.22 3.99
CA GLN A 142 25.88 -48.36 3.42
C GLN A 142 26.62 -49.17 4.48
N LYS A 143 27.13 -48.49 5.52
CA LYS A 143 27.84 -49.14 6.63
C LYS A 143 26.88 -49.96 7.48
N GLU A 144 25.69 -49.43 7.77
CA GLU A 144 24.65 -50.14 8.53
C GLU A 144 24.12 -51.35 7.74
N LEU A 145 23.83 -51.22 6.43
CA LEU A 145 23.40 -52.35 5.59
C LEU A 145 24.43 -53.50 5.58
N LYS A 146 25.72 -53.17 5.53
CA LYS A 146 26.80 -54.16 5.64
C LYS A 146 26.91 -54.78 7.03
N ALA A 147 26.66 -54.01 8.08
CA ALA A 147 26.68 -54.49 9.46
C ALA A 147 25.50 -55.43 9.75
N SER A 148 24.35 -55.20 9.12
CA SER A 148 23.13 -56.00 9.25
C SER A 148 23.16 -57.33 8.46
N GLY A 149 24.28 -57.66 7.80
CA GLY A 149 24.46 -58.93 7.08
C GLY A 149 24.00 -58.92 5.61
N HIS A 150 23.53 -57.78 5.10
CA HIS A 150 23.00 -57.62 3.75
C HIS A 150 24.01 -56.97 2.79
N SER A 151 25.20 -57.56 2.65
CA SER A 151 26.29 -57.00 1.84
C SER A 151 26.06 -56.99 0.33
N GLU A 152 25.03 -57.68 -0.15
CA GLU A 152 24.64 -57.76 -1.56
C GLU A 152 23.82 -56.54 -2.03
N ILE A 153 23.27 -55.76 -1.08
CA ILE A 153 22.45 -54.58 -1.35
C ILE A 153 23.31 -53.31 -1.25
N ASN A 154 23.36 -52.54 -2.34
CA ASN A 154 24.03 -51.25 -2.39
C ASN A 154 23.03 -50.12 -2.17
N VAL A 155 23.45 -49.00 -1.58
CA VAL A 155 22.59 -47.82 -1.38
C VAL A 155 22.04 -47.26 -2.70
N THR A 156 22.70 -47.55 -3.83
CA THR A 156 22.20 -47.24 -5.17
C THR A 156 20.91 -47.97 -5.53
N ASP A 157 20.66 -49.12 -4.92
CA ASP A 157 19.52 -49.98 -5.23
C ASP A 157 18.26 -49.47 -4.52
N LEU A 158 18.41 -48.51 -3.59
CA LEU A 158 17.32 -47.76 -2.93
C LEU A 158 16.87 -46.52 -3.74
N ASP A 159 17.13 -46.46 -5.05
CA ASP A 159 16.88 -45.31 -5.93
C ASP A 159 17.49 -43.99 -5.40
N TRP A 160 18.61 -44.05 -4.67
CA TRP A 160 19.23 -42.87 -4.04
C TRP A 160 19.69 -41.85 -5.10
N PRO A 161 19.09 -40.64 -5.17
CA PRO A 161 19.43 -39.66 -6.21
C PRO A 161 20.84 -39.10 -6.02
N SER A 162 21.65 -39.13 -7.09
CA SER A 162 23.03 -38.60 -7.10
C SER A 162 23.09 -37.09 -6.79
N GLU A 163 21.99 -36.37 -6.99
CA GLU A 163 21.81 -34.95 -6.73
C GLU A 163 21.87 -34.62 -5.23
N ILE A 164 21.49 -35.57 -4.36
CA ILE A 164 21.62 -35.42 -2.91
C ILE A 164 23.10 -35.41 -2.53
N ASP A 165 23.89 -36.35 -3.08
CA ASP A 165 25.32 -36.45 -2.82
C ASP A 165 26.06 -35.21 -3.33
N ASP A 166 25.75 -34.75 -4.55
CA ASP A 166 26.32 -33.54 -5.12
C ASP A 166 25.97 -32.27 -4.32
N GLY A 167 24.75 -32.22 -3.78
CA GLY A 167 24.29 -31.13 -2.94
C GLY A 167 24.99 -31.10 -1.58
N LEU A 168 25.20 -32.27 -0.95
CA LEU A 168 25.88 -32.41 0.33
C LEU A 168 27.40 -32.25 0.21
N HIS A 169 28.01 -32.70 -0.89
CA HIS A 169 29.43 -32.50 -1.15
C HIS A 169 29.80 -31.00 -1.23
N LYS A 170 28.92 -30.18 -1.81
CA LYS A 170 29.07 -28.71 -1.83
C LYS A 170 29.00 -28.08 -0.43
N LEU A 171 28.40 -28.75 0.55
CA LEU A 171 28.30 -28.27 1.93
C LEU A 171 29.49 -28.69 2.81
N LYS A 172 30.33 -29.63 2.37
CA LYS A 172 31.53 -30.09 3.09
C LYS A 172 32.49 -28.94 3.43
N VAL A 173 32.77 -28.07 2.48
CA VAL A 173 33.63 -26.88 2.67
C VAL A 173 33.06 -25.95 3.74
N ALA A 174 31.73 -25.79 3.74
CA ALA A 174 31.04 -24.95 4.72
C ALA A 174 31.08 -25.55 6.13
N SER A 175 30.94 -26.88 6.27
CA SER A 175 31.04 -27.57 7.57
C SER A 175 32.44 -27.43 8.18
N ASN A 176 33.47 -27.60 7.35
CA ASN A 176 34.86 -27.44 7.77
C ASN A 176 35.17 -26.00 8.22
N ALA A 177 34.71 -25.00 7.45
CA ALA A 177 34.88 -23.59 7.80
C ALA A 177 34.14 -23.23 9.11
N MET A 178 32.92 -23.75 9.29
CA MET A 178 32.14 -23.56 10.51
C MET A 178 32.87 -24.10 11.74
N PHE A 179 33.40 -25.33 11.67
CA PHE A 179 34.16 -25.94 12.76
C PHE A 179 35.39 -25.11 13.15
N VAL A 180 36.19 -24.69 12.17
CA VAL A 180 37.39 -23.87 12.40
C VAL A 180 37.03 -22.54 13.08
N LEU A 181 35.95 -21.87 12.64
CA LEU A 181 35.50 -20.61 13.22
C LEU A 181 34.98 -20.78 14.66
N TYR A 182 34.30 -21.89 14.97
CA TYR A 182 33.91 -22.22 16.35
C TYR A 182 35.14 -22.41 17.25
N CYS A 183 36.20 -23.10 16.77
CA CYS A 183 37.45 -23.26 17.52
C CYS A 183 38.16 -21.91 17.77
N ILE A 184 38.25 -21.04 16.76
CA ILE A 184 38.82 -19.70 16.90
C ILE A 184 38.01 -18.88 17.92
N ALA A 185 36.69 -18.93 17.85
CA ALA A 185 35.83 -18.22 18.78
C ALA A 185 36.02 -18.69 20.23
N ILE A 186 36.08 -20.00 20.47
CA ILE A 186 36.30 -20.57 21.81
C ILE A 186 37.68 -20.16 22.35
N ALA A 187 38.73 -20.19 21.52
CA ALA A 187 40.06 -19.74 21.91
C ALA A 187 40.07 -18.25 22.31
N LEU A 188 39.44 -17.39 21.51
CA LEU A 188 39.33 -15.95 21.81
C LEU A 188 38.49 -15.68 23.07
N MET A 189 37.38 -16.41 23.29
CA MET A 189 36.59 -16.32 24.52
C MET A 189 37.40 -16.76 25.76
N GLY A 190 38.28 -17.76 25.62
CA GLY A 190 39.19 -18.19 26.68
C GLY A 190 40.23 -17.12 27.02
N VAL A 191 40.82 -16.48 26.00
CA VAL A 191 41.75 -15.35 26.17
C VAL A 191 41.05 -14.14 26.81
N ALA A 192 39.82 -13.83 26.39
CA ALA A 192 39.01 -12.77 26.97
C ALA A 192 38.71 -13.04 28.46
N LEU A 193 38.33 -14.28 28.81
CA LEU A 193 38.09 -14.66 30.20
C LEU A 193 39.36 -14.52 31.06
N PHE A 194 40.51 -14.97 30.55
CA PHE A 194 41.78 -14.88 31.26
C PHE A 194 42.22 -13.42 31.47
N THR A 195 42.11 -12.60 30.43
CA THR A 195 42.45 -11.17 30.53
C THR A 195 41.47 -10.38 31.41
N ALA A 196 40.19 -10.74 31.42
CA ALA A 196 39.20 -10.17 32.33
C ALA A 196 39.48 -10.53 33.80
N LEU A 197 39.94 -11.75 34.10
CA LEU A 197 40.36 -12.16 35.44
C LEU A 197 41.59 -11.38 35.93
N ILE A 198 42.59 -11.18 35.05
CA ILE A 198 43.76 -10.34 35.36
C ILE A 198 43.34 -8.88 35.61
N GLY A 199 42.36 -8.37 34.85
CA GLY A 199 41.80 -7.02 34.98
C GLY A 199 41.10 -6.72 36.32
N ILE A 200 40.83 -7.73 37.16
CA ILE A 200 40.31 -7.52 38.53
C ILE A 200 41.40 -6.97 39.46
N PHE A 201 42.66 -7.38 39.23
CA PHE A 201 43.80 -7.09 40.10
C PHE A 201 44.68 -5.94 39.59
N PHE A 202 44.74 -5.70 38.28
CA PHE A 202 45.62 -4.68 37.67
C PHE A 202 44.84 -3.47 37.11
N GLU A 203 45.25 -2.27 37.50
CA GLU A 203 44.61 -1.01 37.08
C GLU A 203 45.20 -0.46 35.77
N GLY A 204 44.64 -0.88 34.63
CA GLY A 204 45.06 -0.40 33.31
C GLY A 204 43.89 -0.13 32.36
N ARG A 205 43.79 1.09 31.81
CA ARG A 205 42.80 1.42 30.76
C ARG A 205 43.07 0.66 29.45
N LEU A 206 44.33 0.35 29.17
CA LEU A 206 44.75 -0.43 28.00
C LEU A 206 44.25 -1.88 28.06
N ALA A 207 44.28 -2.51 29.24
CA ALA A 207 43.79 -3.87 29.43
C ALA A 207 42.28 -3.98 29.16
N ALA A 208 41.50 -2.96 29.58
CA ALA A 208 40.08 -2.89 29.27
C ALA A 208 39.82 -2.73 27.76
N PHE A 209 40.62 -1.93 27.06
CA PHE A 209 40.52 -1.76 25.61
C PHE A 209 40.86 -3.06 24.86
N VAL A 210 41.94 -3.75 25.24
CA VAL A 210 42.32 -5.04 24.64
C VAL A 210 41.23 -6.08 24.85
N ASN A 211 40.62 -6.15 26.05
CA ASN A 211 39.54 -7.09 26.32
C ASN A 211 38.32 -6.83 25.42
N ILE A 212 37.92 -5.57 25.24
CA ILE A 212 36.83 -5.20 24.32
C ILE A 212 37.13 -5.63 22.88
N VAL A 213 38.36 -5.46 22.41
CA VAL A 213 38.76 -5.85 21.06
C VAL A 213 38.72 -7.38 20.89
N VAL A 214 39.23 -8.13 21.87
CA VAL A 214 39.21 -9.61 21.84
C VAL A 214 37.78 -10.14 21.91
N ASP A 215 36.93 -9.59 22.79
CA ASP A 215 35.51 -9.93 22.89
C ASP A 215 34.77 -9.63 21.58
N TRP A 216 35.08 -8.51 20.91
CA TRP A 216 34.48 -8.17 19.62
C TRP A 216 34.89 -9.15 18.50
N LEU A 217 36.17 -9.56 18.46
CA LEU A 217 36.64 -10.57 17.52
C LEU A 217 36.01 -11.94 17.78
N ALA A 218 35.88 -12.33 19.05
CA ALA A 218 35.19 -13.56 19.45
C ALA A 218 33.70 -13.54 19.02
N PHE A 219 33.03 -12.41 19.21
CA PHE A 219 31.64 -12.19 18.79
C PHE A 219 31.47 -12.31 17.27
N LEU A 220 32.40 -11.75 16.48
CA LEU A 220 32.37 -11.90 15.03
C LEU A 220 32.60 -13.35 14.60
N ALA A 221 33.60 -14.03 15.17
CA ALA A 221 33.92 -15.41 14.82
C ALA A 221 32.74 -16.35 15.11
N ILE A 222 32.13 -16.26 16.30
CA ILE A 222 30.97 -17.08 16.66
C ILE A 222 29.72 -16.71 15.85
N GLY A 223 29.55 -15.41 15.53
CA GLY A 223 28.44 -14.92 14.70
C GLY A 223 28.50 -15.45 13.27
N ILE A 224 29.68 -15.46 12.65
CA ILE A 224 29.88 -16.02 11.30
C ILE A 224 29.70 -17.54 11.33
N ALA A 225 30.24 -18.23 12.33
CA ALA A 225 30.07 -19.67 12.48
C ALA A 225 28.59 -20.06 12.61
N SER A 226 27.82 -19.30 13.40
CA SER A 226 26.37 -19.45 13.57
C SER A 226 25.58 -19.19 12.27
N ALA A 227 25.99 -18.19 11.48
CA ALA A 227 25.39 -17.91 10.17
C ALA A 227 25.61 -19.07 9.18
N ILE A 228 26.82 -19.64 9.14
CA ILE A 228 27.15 -20.79 8.29
C ILE A 228 26.37 -22.03 8.74
N ALA A 229 26.31 -22.30 10.04
CA ALA A 229 25.46 -23.33 10.66
C ALA A 229 24.00 -23.25 10.18
N THR A 230 23.43 -22.05 10.20
CA THR A 230 22.05 -21.81 9.73
C THR A 230 21.92 -22.12 8.24
N ALA A 231 22.88 -21.67 7.43
CA ALA A 231 22.86 -21.87 5.99
C ALA A 231 22.94 -23.36 5.64
N ILE A 232 23.80 -24.12 6.31
CA ILE A 232 23.91 -25.57 6.17
C ILE A 232 22.59 -26.23 6.56
N ALA A 233 22.03 -25.92 7.74
CA ALA A 233 20.79 -26.54 8.21
C ALA A 233 19.60 -26.32 7.25
N VAL A 234 19.49 -25.13 6.66
CA VAL A 234 18.43 -24.82 5.70
C VAL A 234 18.69 -25.45 4.33
N LYS A 235 19.93 -25.38 3.82
CA LYS A 235 20.27 -25.88 2.48
C LYS A 235 20.31 -27.40 2.43
N ALA A 236 20.89 -28.06 3.43
CA ALA A 236 20.86 -29.51 3.54
C ALA A 236 19.41 -30.02 3.64
N ALA A 237 18.60 -29.44 4.52
CA ALA A 237 17.19 -29.84 4.64
C ALA A 237 16.39 -29.59 3.36
N HIS A 238 16.66 -28.50 2.63
CA HIS A 238 16.00 -28.23 1.35
C HIS A 238 16.41 -29.23 0.27
N VAL A 239 17.71 -29.50 0.11
CA VAL A 239 18.20 -30.45 -0.91
C VAL A 239 17.63 -31.86 -0.64
N ILE A 240 17.70 -32.31 0.62
CA ILE A 240 17.23 -33.65 0.98
C ILE A 240 15.71 -33.76 0.88
N ASN A 241 14.92 -32.75 1.30
CA ASN A 241 13.46 -32.82 1.10
C ASN A 241 13.03 -32.68 -0.36
N HIS A 242 13.85 -32.07 -1.22
CA HIS A 242 13.49 -31.88 -2.62
C HIS A 242 13.67 -33.17 -3.43
N TYR A 243 14.77 -33.89 -3.21
CA TYR A 243 15.09 -35.12 -3.93
C TYR A 243 14.78 -36.40 -3.13
N GLY A 244 14.70 -36.32 -1.80
CA GLY A 244 14.52 -37.46 -0.91
C GLY A 244 13.07 -37.89 -0.67
N ASN A 245 12.07 -37.05 -1.00
CA ASN A 245 10.66 -37.41 -0.78
C ASN A 245 10.26 -38.66 -1.58
N ASP A 246 10.79 -38.82 -2.79
CA ASP A 246 10.45 -39.93 -3.70
C ASP A 246 10.97 -41.28 -3.18
N ILE A 247 12.05 -41.26 -2.40
CA ILE A 247 12.64 -42.45 -1.75
C ILE A 247 12.27 -42.56 -0.26
N GLY A 248 11.36 -41.72 0.24
CA GLY A 248 10.91 -41.76 1.64
C GLY A 248 11.92 -41.24 2.67
N VAL A 249 12.84 -40.38 2.26
CA VAL A 249 13.83 -39.72 3.13
C VAL A 249 13.48 -38.24 3.29
N SER A 250 13.34 -37.78 4.53
CA SER A 250 13.06 -36.37 4.83
C SER A 250 14.06 -35.79 5.81
N ALA A 251 14.30 -34.49 5.73
CA ALA A 251 15.25 -33.78 6.57
C ALA A 251 14.57 -32.64 7.31
N SER A 252 14.80 -32.58 8.62
CA SER A 252 14.35 -31.49 9.48
C SER A 252 15.55 -30.72 10.03
N LYS A 253 15.43 -29.39 10.12
CA LYS A 253 16.44 -28.56 10.77
C LYS A 253 16.37 -28.72 12.30
N GLY A 254 17.50 -28.56 12.97
CA GLY A 254 17.54 -28.44 14.42
C GLY A 254 16.70 -27.28 14.96
N ASN A 255 15.82 -27.56 15.92
CA ASN A 255 14.97 -26.52 16.51
C ASN A 255 15.66 -25.74 17.64
N LYS A 256 16.66 -26.34 18.33
CA LYS A 256 17.33 -25.71 19.49
C LYS A 256 18.77 -25.29 19.22
N PHE A 257 19.40 -25.78 18.15
CA PHE A 257 20.77 -25.38 17.77
C PHE A 257 20.90 -23.86 17.57
N LEU A 258 19.85 -23.21 17.06
CA LEU A 258 19.72 -21.76 17.03
C LEU A 258 18.30 -21.37 17.46
N PRO A 259 18.10 -20.83 18.68
CA PRO A 259 16.77 -20.48 19.19
C PRO A 259 16.22 -19.23 18.47
N ARG A 260 15.79 -19.38 17.22
CA ARG A 260 15.11 -18.31 16.47
C ARG A 260 13.79 -17.86 17.13
N LYS A 261 13.23 -18.68 18.02
CA LYS A 261 12.02 -18.33 18.79
C LYS A 261 12.25 -17.50 20.06
N ARG A 262 13.49 -17.41 20.59
CA ARG A 262 13.74 -16.73 21.87
C ARG A 262 14.56 -15.43 21.76
N PHE A 263 15.35 -15.27 20.71
CA PHE A 263 16.07 -14.01 20.44
C PHE A 263 15.26 -12.96 19.67
N ARG A 264 13.98 -13.22 19.36
CA ARG A 264 13.11 -12.27 18.67
C ARG A 264 12.42 -11.26 19.59
N ASN A 265 12.54 -11.42 20.91
CA ASN A 265 11.78 -10.61 21.89
C ASN A 265 12.63 -9.67 22.77
N THR A 266 13.94 -9.54 22.55
CA THR A 266 14.77 -8.63 23.38
C THR A 266 15.81 -7.81 22.61
N MET A 267 15.72 -7.73 21.27
CA MET A 267 16.61 -6.84 20.52
C MET A 267 15.89 -6.33 19.26
N ASP A 268 15.18 -5.21 19.43
CA ASP A 268 14.77 -4.33 18.33
C ASP A 268 16.05 -3.78 17.69
N TRP A 269 16.51 -4.44 16.62
CA TRP A 269 17.41 -3.81 15.69
C TRP A 269 16.57 -2.96 14.73
N ASN A 270 16.65 -1.64 14.90
CA ASN A 270 16.52 -0.71 13.79
C ASN A 270 17.36 -1.24 12.61
N ALA A 271 16.87 -1.06 11.39
CA ALA A 271 17.55 -1.49 10.17
C ALA A 271 19.06 -1.15 10.22
N PRO A 272 19.97 -2.07 9.85
CA PRO A 272 21.39 -1.81 9.92
C PRO A 272 21.72 -0.63 8.99
N ASP A 273 22.35 0.40 9.56
CA ASP A 273 22.89 1.52 8.81
C ASP A 273 23.90 0.98 7.77
N LEU A 274 23.55 1.11 6.48
CA LEU A 274 24.37 0.68 5.36
C LEU A 274 25.66 1.50 5.23
N ASN A 275 25.77 2.61 5.95
CA ASN A 275 26.98 3.44 6.02
C ASN A 275 27.89 3.09 7.21
N ALA A 276 27.46 2.22 8.12
CA ALA A 276 28.33 1.76 9.20
C ALA A 276 29.49 0.91 8.64
N TRP A 277 30.69 1.13 9.19
CA TRP A 277 31.90 0.44 8.74
C TRP A 277 31.84 -1.10 8.78
N PRO A 278 31.13 -1.77 9.72
CA PRO A 278 31.07 -3.23 9.77
C PRO A 278 30.25 -3.80 8.60
N THR A 279 29.16 -3.13 8.22
CA THR A 279 28.30 -3.51 7.09
C THR A 279 29.03 -3.34 5.77
N ARG A 280 29.85 -2.30 5.61
CA ARG A 280 30.73 -2.13 4.44
C ARG A 280 31.80 -3.21 4.33
N LEU A 281 32.37 -3.64 5.46
CA LEU A 281 33.35 -4.73 5.49
C LEU A 281 32.72 -6.06 5.06
N VAL A 282 31.53 -6.39 5.60
CA VAL A 282 30.78 -7.60 5.25
C VAL A 282 30.36 -7.60 3.77
N LEU A 283 29.99 -6.44 3.22
CA LEU A 283 29.66 -6.30 1.79
C LEU A 283 30.89 -6.43 0.87
N ARG A 284 32.07 -5.97 1.31
CA ARG A 284 33.32 -6.15 0.55
C ARG A 284 33.84 -7.59 0.60
N VAL A 285 33.77 -8.24 1.76
CA VAL A 285 34.18 -9.64 1.94
C VAL A 285 33.22 -10.59 1.20
N SER A 286 31.92 -10.30 1.18
CA SER A 286 30.95 -11.09 0.40
C SER A 286 31.07 -10.90 -1.11
N LYS A 287 31.54 -9.72 -1.59
CA LYS A 287 31.93 -9.51 -2.99
C LYS A 287 33.20 -10.27 -3.38
N ALA A 288 34.16 -10.42 -2.47
CA ALA A 288 35.41 -11.14 -2.71
C ALA A 288 35.25 -12.68 -2.74
N LEU A 289 34.24 -13.22 -2.04
CA LEU A 289 34.03 -14.67 -1.89
C LEU A 289 33.05 -15.30 -2.90
N ARG A 290 32.44 -14.54 -3.82
CA ARG A 290 31.61 -15.10 -4.91
C ARG A 290 32.45 -15.38 -6.15
N SER A 291 32.64 -16.67 -6.47
CA SER A 291 33.18 -17.14 -7.75
C SER A 291 32.26 -16.72 -8.91
N ASN A 292 32.76 -15.82 -9.75
CA ASN A 292 32.04 -15.16 -10.85
C ASN A 292 31.97 -16.02 -12.14
N LYS A 293 31.89 -17.35 -12.04
CA LYS A 293 31.87 -18.25 -13.22
C LYS A 293 30.51 -18.39 -13.91
N GLN A 294 29.40 -17.94 -13.29
CA GLN A 294 28.04 -18.08 -13.86
C GLN A 294 27.47 -16.80 -14.50
N PHE A 295 28.22 -15.70 -14.51
CA PHE A 295 27.77 -14.41 -15.08
C PHE A 295 28.81 -13.84 -16.06
N THR A 296 29.28 -14.64 -17.01
CA THR A 296 29.93 -14.07 -18.19
C THR A 296 28.87 -13.38 -19.04
N GLN A 297 29.12 -12.14 -19.51
CA GLN A 297 28.20 -11.40 -20.37
C GLN A 297 27.69 -12.27 -21.55
N ALA A 298 28.59 -13.06 -22.13
CA ALA A 298 28.29 -14.00 -23.21
C ALA A 298 27.25 -15.09 -22.90
N SER A 299 27.06 -15.50 -21.64
CA SER A 299 26.01 -16.47 -21.25
C SER A 299 24.68 -15.79 -20.99
N ILE A 300 24.70 -14.54 -20.51
CA ILE A 300 23.52 -13.69 -20.34
C ILE A 300 22.95 -13.36 -21.72
N ASP A 301 23.80 -12.94 -22.65
CA ASP A 301 23.41 -12.62 -24.02
C ASP A 301 22.80 -13.83 -24.73
N ARG A 302 23.40 -15.03 -24.57
CA ARG A 302 22.88 -16.28 -25.14
C ARG A 302 21.50 -16.66 -24.60
N ASN A 303 21.26 -16.43 -23.31
CA ASN A 303 19.96 -16.68 -22.69
C ASN A 303 18.92 -15.63 -23.12
N ASN A 304 19.31 -14.37 -23.27
CA ASN A 304 18.44 -13.32 -23.77
C ASN A 304 18.01 -13.60 -25.22
N VAL A 305 18.92 -14.06 -26.08
CA VAL A 305 18.62 -14.49 -27.46
C VAL A 305 17.62 -15.65 -27.47
N ARG A 306 17.87 -16.70 -26.66
CA ARG A 306 16.94 -17.85 -26.55
C ARG A 306 15.57 -17.44 -26.01
N ALA A 307 15.51 -16.48 -25.09
CA ALA A 307 14.25 -15.96 -24.56
C ALA A 307 13.49 -15.13 -25.60
N ALA A 308 14.19 -14.36 -26.44
CA ALA A 308 13.61 -13.61 -27.54
C ALA A 308 13.01 -14.56 -28.61
N GLU A 309 13.73 -15.61 -28.99
CA GLU A 309 13.23 -16.63 -29.94
C GLU A 309 11.95 -17.32 -29.45
N ARG A 310 11.88 -17.66 -28.16
CA ARG A 310 10.68 -18.27 -27.55
C ARG A 310 9.47 -17.33 -27.61
N ARG A 311 9.67 -16.03 -27.37
CA ARG A 311 8.61 -15.01 -27.46
C ARG A 311 8.15 -14.80 -28.90
N ALA A 312 9.06 -14.84 -29.87
CA ALA A 312 8.73 -14.75 -31.29
C ALA A 312 7.82 -15.91 -31.73
N LYS A 313 8.18 -17.16 -31.39
CA LYS A 313 7.34 -18.33 -31.69
C LYS A 313 5.95 -18.26 -31.06
N GLN A 314 5.85 -17.79 -29.81
CA GLN A 314 4.55 -17.60 -29.14
C GLN A 314 3.70 -16.51 -29.83
N ARG A 315 4.32 -15.42 -30.30
CA ARG A 315 3.63 -14.37 -31.05
C ARG A 315 3.10 -14.88 -32.38
N GLU A 316 3.89 -15.64 -33.13
CA GLU A 316 3.46 -16.27 -34.39
C GLU A 316 2.33 -17.27 -34.19
N GLU A 317 2.41 -18.11 -33.15
CA GLU A 317 1.38 -19.09 -32.83
C GLU A 317 0.05 -18.41 -32.42
N HIS A 318 0.13 -17.34 -31.63
CA HIS A 318 -1.03 -16.52 -31.26
C HIS A 318 -1.63 -15.79 -32.48
N ALA A 319 -0.80 -15.21 -33.34
CA ALA A 319 -1.24 -14.56 -34.58
C ALA A 319 -1.94 -15.54 -35.53
N ARG A 320 -1.40 -16.76 -35.68
CA ARG A 320 -2.01 -17.86 -36.44
C ARG A 320 -3.36 -18.28 -35.86
N LYS A 321 -3.48 -18.33 -34.53
CA LYS A 321 -4.73 -18.69 -33.83
C LYS A 321 -5.84 -17.63 -34.00
N HIS A 322 -5.47 -16.36 -34.09
CA HIS A 322 -6.41 -15.23 -34.11
C HIS A 322 -6.59 -14.54 -35.48
N ARG A 323 -6.03 -15.10 -36.57
CA ARG A 323 -6.16 -14.62 -37.96
C ARG A 323 -5.84 -13.12 -38.12
N TYR A 324 -4.77 -12.65 -37.47
CA TYR A 324 -4.21 -11.31 -37.68
C TYR A 324 -2.77 -11.44 -38.18
N ASN A 325 -2.39 -10.64 -39.19
CA ASN A 325 -1.02 -10.60 -39.69
C ASN A 325 -0.15 -9.75 -38.76
N ALA A 326 0.84 -10.35 -38.11
CA ALA A 326 1.82 -9.60 -37.33
C ALA A 326 2.58 -8.65 -38.28
N ARG A 327 2.46 -7.34 -38.06
CA ARG A 327 3.27 -6.34 -38.77
C ARG A 327 4.71 -6.40 -38.26
N ASN A 328 5.68 -6.45 -39.17
CA ASN A 328 7.10 -6.35 -38.84
C ASN A 328 7.40 -4.94 -38.32
N SER A 329 8.07 -4.86 -37.17
CA SER A 329 8.35 -3.63 -36.43
C SER A 329 9.55 -2.83 -36.95
N GLU A 330 10.01 -3.06 -38.17
CA GLU A 330 11.25 -2.44 -38.70
C GLU A 330 11.01 -1.11 -39.45
N ASP A 331 9.77 -0.73 -39.74
CA ASP A 331 9.47 0.50 -40.51
C ASP A 331 9.24 1.77 -39.66
N THR A 332 9.47 1.75 -38.33
CA THR A 332 9.11 2.92 -37.48
C THR A 332 10.12 3.31 -36.40
N ALA A 333 11.38 2.88 -36.46
CA ALA A 333 12.38 3.32 -35.49
C ALA A 333 13.75 3.60 -36.13
N GLY A 334 13.99 4.88 -36.43
CA GLY A 334 15.34 5.41 -36.62
C GLY A 334 16.15 5.30 -35.33
N ALA A 335 17.15 4.43 -35.38
CA ALA A 335 18.41 4.37 -34.65
C ALA A 335 18.57 5.00 -33.24
N HIS A 336 19.11 4.16 -32.36
CA HIS A 336 19.87 4.44 -31.13
C HIS A 336 19.12 4.82 -29.84
N GLN A 337 18.61 3.81 -29.13
CA GLN A 337 18.78 3.78 -27.67
C GLN A 337 18.71 2.34 -27.12
N GLN A 338 19.85 1.83 -26.66
CA GLN A 338 19.91 0.64 -25.80
C GLN A 338 19.24 0.97 -24.45
N ASP A 339 18.57 -0.03 -23.88
CA ASP A 339 17.87 -0.06 -22.58
C ASP A 339 16.50 0.62 -22.51
N VAL A 340 15.53 0.09 -23.26
CA VAL A 340 14.09 0.30 -23.02
C VAL A 340 13.35 -1.01 -23.33
N ASN A 341 12.45 -1.47 -22.45
CA ASN A 341 11.65 -2.68 -22.71
C ASN A 341 10.45 -2.38 -23.64
N GLU A 342 9.74 -3.41 -24.14
CA GLU A 342 8.69 -3.34 -25.19
C GLU A 342 7.44 -2.46 -24.85
N ARG A 343 7.49 -1.66 -23.77
CA ARG A 343 6.49 -0.64 -23.40
C ARG A 343 7.07 0.77 -23.19
N GLY A 344 8.35 1.00 -23.48
CA GLY A 344 8.95 2.32 -23.36
C GLY A 344 9.44 2.70 -21.95
N GLU A 345 9.46 1.77 -20.98
CA GLU A 345 9.88 2.06 -19.60
C GLU A 345 11.33 1.60 -19.33
N ARG A 346 12.10 2.43 -18.61
CA ARG A 346 13.37 2.05 -17.97
C ARG A 346 13.12 1.61 -16.53
N ASP A 347 13.66 0.45 -16.14
CA ASP A 347 13.64 -0.02 -14.75
C ASP A 347 14.56 0.87 -13.89
N TYR A 348 13.99 1.64 -12.95
CA TYR A 348 14.73 2.20 -11.82
C TYR A 348 14.14 1.76 -10.48
N SER A 349 15.05 1.49 -9.55
CA SER A 349 14.81 1.08 -8.16
C SER A 349 14.25 2.23 -7.31
N LEU A 350 13.17 1.94 -6.59
CA LEU A 350 12.31 2.88 -5.86
C LEU A 350 12.86 3.37 -4.49
N PHE A 351 14.18 3.45 -4.32
CA PHE A 351 14.81 4.01 -3.12
C PHE A 351 15.68 5.22 -3.48
N SER A 352 15.05 6.36 -3.74
CA SER A 352 15.71 7.68 -3.66
C SER A 352 14.70 8.80 -3.36
N GLN A 353 14.11 8.81 -2.16
CA GLN A 353 13.59 10.04 -1.56
C GLN A 353 13.88 10.05 -0.07
N ALA A 354 15.06 10.57 0.28
CA ALA A 354 15.31 11.30 1.51
C ALA A 354 16.52 12.22 1.26
N GLU A 355 16.24 13.52 1.24
CA GLU A 355 17.18 14.66 1.35
C GLU A 355 18.35 14.76 0.36
N THR A 356 18.28 15.74 -0.54
CA THR A 356 19.37 16.72 -0.69
C THR A 356 18.82 18.04 -1.21
N LEU A 357 18.93 19.08 -0.39
CA LEU A 357 19.08 20.46 -0.82
C LEU A 357 20.30 20.53 -1.75
N VAL A 358 20.11 20.69 -3.06
CA VAL A 358 21.15 21.14 -4.00
C VAL A 358 20.48 22.00 -5.08
N ASP A 359 21.08 23.16 -5.33
CA ASP A 359 20.64 24.30 -6.14
C ASP A 359 20.52 24.08 -7.67
N ASN A 360 20.48 22.84 -8.16
CA ASN A 360 20.39 22.58 -9.60
C ASN A 360 19.14 21.77 -9.94
N HIS A 361 18.21 22.46 -10.59
CA HIS A 361 16.93 21.94 -11.08
C HIS A 361 17.20 20.91 -12.20
N ASP A 362 16.95 19.63 -11.94
CA ASP A 362 17.16 18.58 -12.92
C ASP A 362 15.96 18.52 -13.89
N HIS A 363 16.13 19.11 -15.08
CA HIS A 363 15.10 19.18 -16.12
C HIS A 363 14.93 17.87 -16.91
N THR A 364 15.68 16.82 -16.57
CA THR A 364 15.64 15.52 -17.28
C THR A 364 14.27 14.83 -17.17
N ASP A 365 13.59 14.91 -16.02
CA ASP A 365 12.22 14.34 -15.87
C ASP A 365 11.18 15.13 -16.69
N MET A 366 11.39 16.43 -16.90
CA MET A 366 10.53 17.26 -17.77
C MET A 366 10.75 16.94 -19.26
N LEU A 367 12.00 16.68 -19.68
CA LEU A 367 12.37 16.27 -21.03
C LEU A 367 11.90 14.85 -21.37
N HIS A 368 11.95 13.91 -20.42
CA HIS A 368 11.39 12.57 -20.62
C HIS A 368 9.85 12.57 -20.73
N ARG A 369 9.16 13.55 -20.13
CA ARG A 369 7.71 13.74 -20.30
C ARG A 369 7.32 14.38 -21.63
N LEU A 370 8.23 15.11 -22.27
CA LEU A 370 8.02 15.65 -23.62
C LEU A 370 8.14 14.56 -24.71
N ALA A 371 8.90 13.49 -24.47
CA ALA A 371 9.21 12.47 -25.46
C ALA A 371 8.08 11.43 -25.71
N HIS A 372 7.02 11.40 -24.90
CA HIS A 372 5.91 10.44 -25.03
C HIS A 372 4.61 11.04 -25.61
N HIS A 373 4.73 12.05 -26.49
CA HIS A 373 3.59 12.76 -27.07
C HIS A 373 3.06 12.23 -28.42
N ASP A 374 3.37 11.01 -28.83
CA ASP A 374 2.95 10.47 -30.14
C ASP A 374 1.49 9.98 -30.22
N SER A 375 0.56 10.51 -29.42
CA SER A 375 -0.88 10.28 -29.64
C SER A 375 -1.81 11.46 -29.37
N PHE A 376 -1.30 12.69 -29.33
CA PHE A 376 -2.16 13.88 -29.20
C PHE A 376 -1.76 15.05 -30.11
N ASP A 377 -1.06 14.76 -31.21
CA ASP A 377 -0.53 15.80 -32.10
C ASP A 377 -1.36 16.09 -33.36
N SER A 378 -2.66 15.73 -33.40
CA SER A 378 -3.54 16.16 -34.50
C SER A 378 -4.36 17.43 -34.20
N LEU A 379 -4.08 18.16 -33.13
CA LEU A 379 -4.82 19.39 -32.77
C LEU A 379 -3.93 20.55 -32.28
N VAL A 380 -2.60 20.42 -32.37
CA VAL A 380 -1.66 21.50 -32.01
C VAL A 380 -1.11 22.22 -33.26
N ASP A 381 -1.30 21.68 -34.46
CA ASP A 381 -0.85 22.26 -35.73
C ASP A 381 -1.90 23.11 -36.50
N GLU A 382 -2.85 23.72 -35.79
CA GLU A 382 -3.52 24.93 -36.30
C GLU A 382 -3.05 26.16 -35.52
N VAL A 383 -1.77 26.49 -35.71
CA VAL A 383 -1.15 27.76 -35.27
C VAL A 383 -1.70 28.98 -36.06
N GLY A 384 -2.69 28.79 -36.94
CA GLY A 384 -3.32 29.85 -37.73
C GLY A 384 -4.51 30.58 -37.08
N PHE A 385 -5.00 30.16 -35.92
CA PHE A 385 -6.23 30.74 -35.33
C PHE A 385 -6.03 31.63 -34.10
N LYS A 386 -4.80 31.74 -33.58
CA LYS A 386 -4.49 32.58 -32.41
C LYS A 386 -4.67 34.08 -32.67
N ASP A 387 -4.65 34.52 -33.92
CA ASP A 387 -4.89 35.93 -34.28
C ASP A 387 -6.39 36.29 -34.38
N LYS A 388 -7.32 35.32 -34.34
CA LYS A 388 -8.77 35.58 -34.48
C LYS A 388 -9.59 35.47 -33.19
N LEU A 389 -8.97 35.09 -32.06
CA LEU A 389 -9.57 35.11 -30.71
C LEU A 389 -8.92 36.17 -29.80
N ARG A 390 -8.23 37.15 -30.40
CA ARG A 390 -7.88 38.39 -29.71
C ARG A 390 -9.14 39.25 -29.65
N ASP A 391 -9.99 38.98 -28.66
CA ASP A 391 -11.02 39.94 -28.27
C ASP A 391 -10.31 41.19 -27.73
N PRO A 392 -10.45 42.37 -28.37
CA PRO A 392 -9.80 43.60 -27.92
C PRO A 392 -10.22 44.05 -26.51
N TYR A 393 -11.26 43.42 -25.93
CA TYR A 393 -11.84 43.80 -24.65
C TYR A 393 -11.38 42.98 -23.43
N PHE A 394 -10.65 41.88 -23.61
CA PHE A 394 -10.24 40.98 -22.51
C PHE A 394 -8.75 40.62 -22.57
N ASP A 395 -7.88 41.63 -22.44
CA ASP A 395 -6.46 41.41 -22.21
C ASP A 395 -6.17 41.45 -20.70
N SER A 396 -5.99 40.28 -20.09
CA SER A 396 -5.68 40.09 -18.66
C SER A 396 -4.28 40.56 -18.27
N ASN A 397 -3.46 41.00 -19.24
CA ASN A 397 -2.17 41.66 -19.00
C ASN A 397 -2.23 43.19 -19.10
N ALA A 398 -3.41 43.79 -19.31
CA ALA A 398 -3.57 45.23 -19.17
C ALA A 398 -3.50 45.61 -17.69
N HIS A 399 -2.45 46.34 -17.28
CA HIS A 399 -2.37 46.97 -15.96
C HIS A 399 -3.70 47.70 -15.64
N PRO A 400 -4.43 47.34 -14.56
CA PRO A 400 -5.81 47.79 -14.38
C PRO A 400 -6.00 49.29 -14.13
N ASN A 401 -4.94 50.07 -13.90
CA ASN A 401 -5.08 51.47 -13.47
C ASN A 401 -3.93 52.37 -13.96
N ALA A 402 -3.59 52.30 -15.24
CA ALA A 402 -3.14 53.52 -15.89
C ALA A 402 -4.40 54.37 -16.09
N LEU A 403 -4.64 55.36 -15.22
CA LEU A 403 -5.60 56.44 -15.44
C LEU A 403 -5.40 56.96 -16.86
N ARG A 404 -6.15 56.43 -17.83
CA ARG A 404 -6.07 56.90 -19.20
C ARG A 404 -6.64 58.32 -19.16
N PRO A 405 -5.86 59.35 -19.52
CA PRO A 405 -6.39 60.70 -19.56
C PRO A 405 -7.62 60.68 -20.47
N VAL A 406 -8.76 61.13 -19.93
CA VAL A 406 -9.97 61.31 -20.73
C VAL A 406 -9.62 62.30 -21.81
N SER A 407 -9.70 61.86 -23.06
CA SER A 407 -9.40 62.75 -24.18
C SER A 407 -10.58 63.70 -24.37
N ASP A 408 -10.39 64.98 -24.06
CA ASP A 408 -11.38 66.06 -24.21
C ASP A 408 -12.13 66.01 -25.56
N LYS A 409 -11.41 65.66 -26.64
CA LYS A 409 -11.98 65.50 -27.98
C LYS A 409 -13.10 64.44 -28.05
N HIS A 410 -12.91 63.28 -27.41
CA HIS A 410 -13.90 62.20 -27.41
C HIS A 410 -15.10 62.53 -26.53
N GLU A 411 -14.88 63.22 -25.41
CA GLU A 411 -15.97 63.69 -24.55
C GLU A 411 -16.85 64.74 -25.26
N GLN A 412 -16.24 65.64 -26.04
CA GLN A 412 -16.96 66.57 -26.90
C GLN A 412 -17.77 65.84 -27.98
N MET A 413 -17.24 64.77 -28.59
CA MET A 413 -17.99 63.96 -29.55
C MET A 413 -19.22 63.32 -28.91
N VAL A 414 -19.09 62.73 -27.73
CA VAL A 414 -20.21 62.14 -26.98
C VAL A 414 -21.26 63.21 -26.64
N LYS A 415 -20.82 64.40 -26.21
CA LYS A 415 -21.70 65.53 -25.88
C LYS A 415 -22.44 66.09 -27.09
N SER A 416 -21.84 66.01 -28.29
CA SER A 416 -22.41 66.51 -29.54
C SER A 416 -23.67 65.75 -29.99
N LEU A 417 -23.84 64.51 -29.52
CA LEU A 417 -25.00 63.69 -29.86
C LEU A 417 -26.24 64.10 -29.03
N PRO A 418 -27.45 64.04 -29.61
CA PRO A 418 -28.70 64.33 -28.90
C PRO A 418 -28.99 63.33 -27.77
N ASP A 419 -29.67 63.80 -26.73
CA ASP A 419 -30.04 63.02 -25.54
C ASP A 419 -30.99 61.87 -25.89
N GLU A 420 -31.92 62.09 -26.81
CA GLU A 420 -32.86 61.07 -27.28
C GLU A 420 -32.16 59.88 -27.94
N LEU A 421 -31.08 60.12 -28.67
CA LEU A 421 -30.32 59.05 -29.31
C LEU A 421 -29.66 58.15 -28.26
N TRP A 422 -29.08 58.75 -27.21
CA TRP A 422 -28.49 57.98 -26.11
C TRP A 422 -29.53 57.17 -25.34
N LYS A 423 -30.72 57.75 -25.10
CA LYS A 423 -31.84 57.02 -24.47
C LYS A 423 -32.29 55.86 -25.34
N HIS A 424 -32.41 56.05 -26.65
CA HIS A 424 -32.78 54.98 -27.57
C HIS A 424 -31.72 53.87 -27.65
N ILE A 425 -30.43 54.23 -27.61
CA ILE A 425 -29.34 53.23 -27.49
C ILE A 425 -29.49 52.43 -26.20
N ALA A 426 -29.78 53.09 -25.08
CA ALA A 426 -29.95 52.42 -23.79
C ALA A 426 -31.16 51.46 -23.74
N GLU A 427 -32.19 51.67 -24.56
CA GLU A 427 -33.32 50.73 -24.69
C GLU A 427 -32.93 49.39 -25.31
N TYR A 428 -31.87 49.36 -26.14
CA TYR A 428 -31.33 48.11 -26.71
C TYR A 428 -30.34 47.39 -25.78
N LEU A 429 -29.94 48.03 -24.68
CA LEU A 429 -28.97 47.48 -23.74
C LEU A 429 -29.66 46.74 -22.59
N ASN A 430 -28.97 45.75 -22.04
CA ASN A 430 -29.40 45.11 -20.80
C ASN A 430 -29.40 46.15 -19.65
N PRO A 431 -30.25 45.99 -18.61
CA PRO A 431 -30.31 46.94 -17.49
C PRO A 431 -28.95 47.20 -16.81
N ALA A 432 -28.08 46.18 -16.73
CA ALA A 432 -26.72 46.33 -16.22
C ALA A 432 -25.85 47.22 -17.12
N ASP A 433 -25.87 47.00 -18.44
CA ASP A 433 -25.04 47.70 -19.42
C ASP A 433 -25.50 49.15 -19.59
N ALA A 434 -26.82 49.39 -19.59
CA ALA A 434 -27.39 50.73 -19.60
C ALA A 434 -26.97 51.53 -18.36
N ALA A 435 -26.94 50.90 -17.19
CA ALA A 435 -26.47 51.54 -15.96
C ALA A 435 -24.94 51.77 -15.96
N CYS A 436 -24.15 50.81 -16.45
CA CYS A 436 -22.70 50.99 -16.60
C CYS A 436 -22.37 52.12 -17.59
N LEU A 437 -23.10 52.22 -18.70
CA LEU A 437 -22.98 53.31 -19.67
C LEU A 437 -23.26 54.67 -19.01
N ALA A 438 -24.34 54.75 -18.21
CA ALA A 438 -24.67 55.98 -17.48
C ALA A 438 -23.59 56.38 -16.47
N VAL A 439 -22.96 55.43 -15.77
CA VAL A 439 -21.94 55.71 -14.74
C VAL A 439 -20.54 55.93 -15.33
N SER A 440 -20.29 55.54 -16.58
CA SER A 440 -18.97 55.61 -17.22
C SER A 440 -18.41 57.04 -17.39
N SER A 441 -19.27 58.04 -17.58
CA SER A 441 -18.88 59.44 -17.78
C SER A 441 -19.93 60.39 -17.21
N LYS A 442 -19.47 61.56 -16.73
CA LYS A 442 -20.37 62.63 -16.27
C LYS A 442 -21.33 63.09 -17.37
N THR A 443 -20.84 63.21 -18.60
CA THR A 443 -21.67 63.61 -19.74
C THR A 443 -22.75 62.58 -20.03
N LEU A 444 -22.44 61.29 -19.98
CA LEU A 444 -23.42 60.22 -20.21
C LEU A 444 -24.43 60.13 -19.06
N ALA A 445 -23.99 60.33 -17.81
CA ALA A 445 -24.87 60.40 -16.65
C ALA A 445 -25.90 61.54 -16.79
N GLU A 446 -25.47 62.72 -17.28
CA GLU A 446 -26.36 63.85 -17.54
C GLU A 446 -27.35 63.57 -18.69
N LYS A 447 -26.89 62.92 -19.77
CA LYS A 447 -27.71 62.63 -20.96
C LYS A 447 -28.76 61.53 -20.73
N LEU A 448 -28.37 60.45 -20.06
CA LEU A 448 -29.23 59.29 -19.79
C LEU A 448 -30.11 59.48 -18.55
N GLY A 449 -29.69 60.31 -17.59
CA GLY A 449 -30.40 60.56 -16.34
C GLY A 449 -30.36 59.38 -15.37
N SER A 450 -31.26 59.39 -14.38
CA SER A 450 -31.33 58.36 -13.34
C SER A 450 -32.08 57.09 -13.75
N ALA A 451 -32.79 57.11 -14.89
CA ALA A 451 -33.68 56.01 -15.29
C ALA A 451 -32.99 54.63 -15.37
N PRO A 452 -31.78 54.48 -15.96
CA PRO A 452 -31.08 53.19 -15.97
C PRO A 452 -30.71 52.69 -14.56
N ILE A 453 -30.40 53.60 -13.63
CA ILE A 453 -30.02 53.27 -12.24
C ILE A 453 -31.25 52.91 -11.41
N GLU A 454 -32.37 53.61 -11.63
CA GLU A 454 -33.65 53.32 -10.98
C GLU A 454 -34.21 51.98 -11.41
N ALA A 455 -34.06 51.61 -12.70
CA ALA A 455 -34.46 50.32 -13.22
C ALA A 455 -33.78 49.14 -12.50
N LEU A 456 -32.55 49.30 -11.98
CA LEU A 456 -31.85 48.28 -11.20
C LEU A 456 -32.47 48.03 -9.82
N ASN A 457 -33.29 48.94 -9.30
CA ASN A 457 -33.92 48.77 -7.98
C ASN A 457 -35.13 47.82 -8.01
N ASP A 458 -35.60 47.44 -9.20
CA ASP A 458 -36.62 46.41 -9.36
C ASP A 458 -36.10 45.05 -8.84
N PRO A 459 -36.87 44.32 -8.00
CA PRO A 459 -36.53 42.97 -7.57
C PRO A 459 -36.18 41.99 -8.70
N LEU A 460 -36.80 42.11 -9.88
CA LEU A 460 -36.51 41.27 -11.05
C LEU A 460 -35.09 41.53 -11.61
N ASN A 461 -34.63 42.78 -11.53
CA ASN A 461 -33.32 43.22 -12.03
C ASN A 461 -32.19 43.04 -11.00
N LYS A 462 -32.44 42.31 -9.91
CA LYS A 462 -31.47 42.13 -8.83
C LYS A 462 -30.14 41.53 -9.30
N HIS A 463 -30.16 40.57 -10.22
CA HIS A 463 -28.95 39.93 -10.75
C HIS A 463 -28.11 40.94 -11.56
N PHE A 464 -28.74 41.75 -12.42
CA PHE A 464 -28.10 42.87 -13.11
C PHE A 464 -27.49 43.88 -12.13
N LYS A 465 -28.22 44.24 -11.07
CA LYS A 465 -27.71 45.13 -10.02
C LYS A 465 -26.46 44.56 -9.34
N LEU A 466 -26.44 43.26 -9.05
CA LEU A 466 -25.26 42.60 -8.47
C LEU A 466 -24.06 42.61 -9.42
N SER A 467 -24.28 42.42 -10.72
CA SER A 467 -23.24 42.53 -11.74
C SER A 467 -22.62 43.93 -11.76
N VAL A 468 -23.44 44.98 -11.80
CA VAL A 468 -22.99 46.38 -11.76
C VAL A 468 -22.20 46.68 -10.48
N LEU A 469 -22.70 46.22 -9.33
CA LEU A 469 -21.99 46.40 -8.06
C LEU A 469 -20.66 45.65 -8.01
N HIS A 470 -20.55 44.51 -8.69
CA HIS A 470 -19.30 43.76 -8.77
C HIS A 470 -18.20 44.52 -9.54
N PHE A 471 -18.53 45.31 -10.56
CA PHE A 471 -17.54 46.17 -11.24
C PHE A 471 -16.92 47.21 -10.29
N MET A 472 -17.70 47.74 -9.34
CA MET A 472 -17.24 48.72 -8.34
C MET A 472 -16.41 48.10 -7.18
N ASN A 473 -16.08 46.82 -7.27
CA ASN A 473 -15.44 46.06 -6.19
C ASN A 473 -13.97 46.50 -5.95
N GLU A 474 -13.32 47.08 -6.95
CA GLU A 474 -11.96 47.61 -6.86
C GLU A 474 -11.88 48.94 -6.08
N ASP A 475 -12.94 49.75 -6.07
CA ASP A 475 -12.89 51.09 -5.45
C ASP A 475 -13.16 51.07 -3.93
N LEU A 476 -13.66 49.95 -3.39
CA LEU A 476 -14.24 49.88 -2.04
C LEU A 476 -13.55 48.87 -1.11
N PRO A 477 -12.27 49.08 -0.69
CA PRO A 477 -11.49 48.10 0.08
C PRO A 477 -12.10 47.68 1.42
N ARG A 478 -12.76 48.61 2.10
CA ARG A 478 -13.34 48.39 3.44
C ARG A 478 -14.77 47.82 3.40
N HIS A 479 -15.35 47.64 2.22
CA HIS A 479 -16.71 47.14 2.06
C HIS A 479 -16.72 45.79 1.33
N LEU A 480 -17.69 44.94 1.67
CA LEU A 480 -17.92 43.66 1.01
C LEU A 480 -19.34 43.59 0.45
N LEU A 481 -19.52 43.00 -0.73
CA LEU A 481 -20.83 42.91 -1.38
C LEU A 481 -21.69 41.87 -0.68
N CYS A 482 -22.93 42.22 -0.34
CA CYS A 482 -23.90 41.29 0.19
C CYS A 482 -24.92 40.94 -0.90
N PHE A 483 -24.90 39.69 -1.36
CA PHE A 483 -25.78 39.20 -2.41
C PHE A 483 -27.27 39.21 -2.02
N PRO A 484 -27.67 38.83 -0.78
CA PRO A 484 -29.05 38.97 -0.38
C PRO A 484 -29.57 40.41 -0.39
N CYS A 485 -28.78 41.37 0.10
CA CYS A 485 -29.19 42.77 0.18
C CYS A 485 -28.93 43.58 -1.11
N ALA A 486 -28.15 43.05 -2.06
CA ALA A 486 -27.65 43.78 -3.23
C ALA A 486 -27.04 45.16 -2.89
N LYS A 487 -26.19 45.19 -1.85
CA LYS A 487 -25.48 46.39 -1.40
C LYS A 487 -24.16 46.05 -0.72
N TYR A 488 -23.29 47.05 -0.60
CA TYR A 488 -22.02 46.96 0.12
C TYR A 488 -22.22 47.15 1.64
N HIS A 489 -21.61 46.27 2.43
CA HIS A 489 -21.55 46.38 3.88
C HIS A 489 -20.13 46.64 4.36
N LEU A 490 -19.99 47.43 5.43
CA LEU A 490 -18.69 47.66 6.06
C LEU A 490 -18.17 46.37 6.71
N ARG A 491 -16.91 46.05 6.44
CA ARG A 491 -16.20 44.91 7.05
C ARG A 491 -15.99 45.16 8.54
N LYS A 492 -16.17 44.13 9.36
CA LYS A 492 -16.03 44.25 10.82
C LYS A 492 -14.58 44.40 11.25
N HIS A 493 -13.67 43.59 10.67
CA HIS A 493 -12.28 43.48 11.12
C HIS A 493 -11.29 43.35 9.94
N PRO A 494 -11.13 44.38 9.10
CA PRO A 494 -10.25 44.32 7.93
C PRO A 494 -8.81 43.92 8.30
N GLY A 495 -8.30 42.89 7.62
CA GLY A 495 -6.94 42.35 7.79
C GLY A 495 -6.77 41.39 8.97
N LYS A 496 -7.79 41.24 9.82
CA LYS A 496 -7.80 40.30 10.96
C LYS A 496 -8.88 39.22 10.81
N GLU A 497 -9.50 39.12 9.64
CA GLU A 497 -10.54 38.13 9.40
C GLU A 497 -9.94 36.73 9.37
N THR A 498 -10.52 35.82 10.18
CA THR A 498 -10.16 34.40 10.14
C THR A 498 -11.41 33.53 10.02
N MET A 499 -11.42 32.60 9.08
CA MET A 499 -12.50 31.63 8.96
C MET A 499 -12.53 30.73 10.20
N LYS A 500 -13.68 30.71 10.88
CA LYS A 500 -13.98 29.87 12.04
C LYS A 500 -14.91 28.72 11.64
N ILE A 501 -15.16 27.84 12.59
CA ILE A 501 -16.05 26.68 12.43
C ILE A 501 -17.50 27.17 12.45
N ASP A 502 -18.43 26.49 11.76
CA ASP A 502 -19.78 27.00 11.50
C ASP A 502 -20.61 27.34 12.74
N TYR A 503 -20.42 26.64 13.87
CA TYR A 503 -21.09 26.94 15.13
C TYR A 503 -20.54 28.19 15.85
N VAL A 504 -19.40 28.72 15.41
CA VAL A 504 -18.84 29.98 15.91
C VAL A 504 -19.32 31.11 15.01
N ASN A 505 -20.22 31.94 15.53
CA ASN A 505 -20.72 33.09 14.79
C ASN A 505 -19.61 34.12 14.55
N ASN A 506 -19.02 34.12 13.35
CA ASN A 506 -17.98 35.06 12.94
C ASN A 506 -18.29 35.65 11.55
N PRO A 507 -19.27 36.57 11.46
CA PRO A 507 -19.66 37.17 10.19
C PRO A 507 -18.63 38.21 9.74
N LEU A 508 -18.36 38.27 8.42
CA LEU A 508 -17.46 39.27 7.82
C LEU A 508 -18.03 40.70 7.96
N PHE A 509 -19.36 40.83 7.95
CA PHE A 509 -20.09 42.08 8.08
C PHE A 509 -21.48 41.82 8.70
N LEU A 510 -22.09 42.87 9.25
CA LEU A 510 -23.43 42.80 9.82
C LEU A 510 -24.48 43.01 8.72
N CYS A 511 -25.21 41.95 8.40
CA CYS A 511 -26.27 41.96 7.40
C CYS A 511 -27.66 41.99 8.08
N PRO A 512 -28.52 42.98 7.78
CA PRO A 512 -29.88 43.02 8.30
C PRO A 512 -30.75 41.88 7.75
N SER A 513 -30.46 41.41 6.52
CA SER A 513 -31.17 40.30 5.89
C SER A 513 -30.64 38.92 6.29
N ALA A 514 -29.69 38.82 7.23
CA ALA A 514 -29.11 37.53 7.63
C ALA A 514 -30.14 36.57 8.26
N LYS A 515 -31.21 37.10 8.85
CA LYS A 515 -32.30 36.28 9.44
C LYS A 515 -33.43 35.98 8.45
N THR A 516 -33.61 36.82 7.43
CA THR A 516 -34.71 36.72 6.46
C THR A 516 -34.32 36.00 5.17
N SER A 517 -33.01 35.80 4.92
CA SER A 517 -32.51 35.19 3.69
C SER A 517 -31.42 34.17 3.97
N VAL A 518 -31.34 33.14 3.12
CA VAL A 518 -30.28 32.12 3.19
C VAL A 518 -29.02 32.68 2.55
N LEU A 519 -27.93 32.71 3.32
CA LEU A 519 -26.64 33.14 2.80
C LEU A 519 -26.03 32.04 1.90
N PRO A 520 -25.44 32.39 0.76
CA PRO A 520 -24.80 31.45 -0.16
C PRO A 520 -23.61 30.76 0.52
N ARG A 521 -23.68 29.44 0.60
CA ARG A 521 -22.68 28.57 1.23
C ARG A 521 -22.48 27.32 0.40
N MET A 522 -21.26 26.80 0.37
CA MET A 522 -20.91 25.55 -0.29
C MET A 522 -20.47 24.52 0.75
N ARG A 523 -20.91 23.27 0.60
CA ARG A 523 -20.46 22.16 1.45
C ARG A 523 -18.97 21.82 1.21
N LEU A 524 -18.17 21.84 2.28
CA LEU A 524 -16.82 21.28 2.29
C LEU A 524 -16.84 19.82 2.74
N THR A 525 -17.47 19.55 3.88
CA THR A 525 -17.71 18.23 4.50
C THR A 525 -19.08 18.28 5.20
N PRO A 526 -19.68 17.18 5.71
CA PRO A 526 -20.99 17.24 6.37
C PRO A 526 -21.10 18.38 7.42
N ASP A 527 -20.10 18.50 8.29
CA ASP A 527 -20.12 19.49 9.39
C ASP A 527 -19.54 20.86 9.04
N ARG A 528 -19.11 21.08 7.78
CA ARG A 528 -18.40 22.31 7.40
C ARG A 528 -18.80 22.86 6.05
N GLN A 529 -19.06 24.16 6.04
CA GLN A 529 -19.42 24.91 4.84
C GLN A 529 -18.47 26.10 4.61
N LEU A 530 -18.32 26.49 3.35
CA LEU A 530 -17.61 27.66 2.90
C LEU A 530 -18.63 28.75 2.53
N PRO A 531 -18.76 29.83 3.32
CA PRO A 531 -19.56 30.98 2.94
C PRO A 531 -18.95 31.72 1.74
N TYR A 532 -19.77 32.12 0.78
CA TYR A 532 -19.30 32.77 -0.45
C TYR A 532 -18.58 34.10 -0.20
N GLY A 533 -18.91 34.82 0.89
CA GLY A 533 -18.22 36.05 1.25
C GLY A 533 -16.71 35.88 1.45
N TRP A 534 -16.24 34.68 1.82
CA TRP A 534 -14.81 34.37 1.90
C TRP A 534 -14.16 34.16 0.53
N VAL A 535 -14.91 33.68 -0.46
CA VAL A 535 -14.45 33.56 -1.84
C VAL A 535 -14.22 34.96 -2.41
N GLN A 536 -15.19 35.86 -2.22
CA GLN A 536 -15.06 37.26 -2.61
C GLN A 536 -13.85 37.92 -1.91
N LEU A 537 -13.70 37.70 -0.60
CA LEU A 537 -12.59 38.29 0.15
C LEU A 537 -11.22 37.78 -0.30
N ALA A 538 -11.09 36.50 -0.65
CA ALA A 538 -9.83 35.93 -1.13
C ALA A 538 -9.45 36.44 -2.52
N LEU A 539 -10.41 36.52 -3.44
CA LEU A 539 -10.15 37.01 -4.80
C LEU A 539 -9.79 38.49 -4.83
N ARG A 540 -10.33 39.26 -3.89
CA ARG A 540 -10.02 40.68 -3.74
C ARG A 540 -8.60 40.97 -3.25
N ALA A 541 -7.87 39.96 -2.76
CA ALA A 541 -6.46 40.13 -2.39
C ALA A 541 -5.58 40.55 -3.59
N ARG A 542 -6.03 40.30 -4.83
CA ARG A 542 -5.34 40.72 -6.06
C ARG A 542 -5.22 42.24 -6.23
N TYR A 543 -6.17 43.00 -5.68
CA TYR A 543 -6.18 44.47 -5.83
C TYR A 543 -5.22 45.12 -4.84
N SER A 544 -5.38 44.83 -3.55
CA SER A 544 -4.41 45.20 -2.51
C SER A 544 -4.64 44.41 -1.23
N ALA A 545 -3.66 44.43 -0.32
CA ALA A 545 -3.79 43.84 1.01
C ALA A 545 -4.94 44.44 1.84
N ALA A 546 -5.42 45.64 1.51
CA ALA A 546 -6.57 46.25 2.18
C ALA A 546 -7.91 45.69 1.68
N HIS A 547 -7.98 45.18 0.45
CA HIS A 547 -9.22 44.72 -0.18
C HIS A 547 -9.64 43.31 0.26
N GLY A 548 -8.68 42.45 0.58
CA GLY A 548 -8.92 41.02 0.77
C GLY A 548 -8.02 40.36 1.79
N VAL A 549 -8.08 39.03 1.82
CA VAL A 549 -7.17 38.18 2.59
C VAL A 549 -6.47 37.24 1.64
N ASP A 550 -5.20 36.94 1.90
CA ASP A 550 -4.46 36.00 1.06
C ASP A 550 -5.18 34.62 1.02
N PRO A 551 -5.34 33.97 -0.16
CA PRO A 551 -6.04 32.70 -0.29
C PRO A 551 -5.53 31.61 0.65
N GLU A 552 -4.22 31.56 0.94
CA GLU A 552 -3.66 30.54 1.82
C GLU A 552 -4.20 30.66 3.25
N THR A 553 -4.58 31.86 3.69
CA THR A 553 -5.16 32.12 5.03
C THR A 553 -6.50 31.43 5.25
N LEU A 554 -7.17 31.00 4.17
CA LEU A 554 -8.39 30.19 4.23
C LEU A 554 -8.11 28.70 4.55
N SER A 555 -6.86 28.24 4.41
CA SER A 555 -6.49 26.85 4.60
C SER A 555 -6.72 26.39 6.04
N ARG A 556 -7.35 25.22 6.22
CA ARG A 556 -7.65 24.66 7.55
C ARG A 556 -7.35 23.17 7.59
N ARG A 557 -7.08 22.67 8.79
CA ARG A 557 -7.00 21.24 9.10
C ARG A 557 -7.90 20.94 10.27
N TRP A 558 -8.65 19.84 10.18
CA TRP A 558 -9.50 19.39 11.27
C TRP A 558 -9.71 17.87 11.18
N ARG A 559 -10.27 17.30 12.25
CA ARG A 559 -10.64 15.90 12.35
C ARG A 559 -12.09 15.82 12.81
N ASN A 560 -12.89 14.96 12.20
CA ASN A 560 -14.20 14.59 12.72
C ASN A 560 -14.00 13.48 13.77
N ALA A 561 -14.50 13.71 14.99
CA ALA A 561 -14.31 12.81 16.13
C ALA A 561 -15.12 11.52 15.99
N GLU A 562 -16.31 11.59 15.42
CA GLU A 562 -17.24 10.48 15.26
C GLU A 562 -16.81 9.54 14.13
N SER A 563 -16.55 10.10 12.95
CA SER A 563 -16.19 9.30 11.77
C SER A 563 -14.70 8.94 11.71
N GLY A 564 -13.85 9.68 12.44
CA GLY A 564 -12.41 9.49 12.48
C GLY A 564 -11.66 10.01 11.25
N TRP A 565 -12.35 10.67 10.31
CA TRP A 565 -11.76 11.29 9.12
C TRP A 565 -10.96 12.56 9.48
N ASN A 566 -9.83 12.74 8.82
CA ASN A 566 -9.05 13.96 8.88
C ASN A 566 -9.17 14.71 7.56
N TYR A 567 -9.19 16.04 7.62
CA TYR A 567 -9.38 16.89 6.45
C TYR A 567 -8.33 17.98 6.40
N ARG A 568 -7.93 18.34 5.18
CA ARG A 568 -7.04 19.46 4.90
C ARG A 568 -7.54 20.24 3.69
N THR A 569 -7.82 21.51 3.87
CA THR A 569 -8.14 22.44 2.77
C THR A 569 -6.93 23.29 2.42
N ARG A 570 -6.78 23.60 1.15
CA ARG A 570 -5.88 24.62 0.61
C ARG A 570 -6.59 25.39 -0.50
N TYR A 571 -6.20 26.64 -0.68
CA TYR A 571 -6.77 27.53 -1.70
C TYR A 571 -5.64 28.25 -2.42
N MET A 572 -5.84 28.57 -3.69
CA MET A 572 -4.94 29.40 -4.48
C MET A 572 -5.74 30.25 -5.46
N ALA A 573 -5.27 31.45 -5.74
CA ALA A 573 -5.81 32.27 -6.82
C ALA A 573 -4.97 32.05 -8.09
N HIS A 574 -5.63 31.84 -9.23
CA HIS A 574 -4.98 31.66 -10.55
C HIS A 574 -5.88 32.28 -11.62
N ASP A 575 -5.34 33.14 -12.48
CA ASP A 575 -6.07 33.85 -13.54
C ASP A 575 -7.38 34.51 -13.07
N GLY A 576 -7.36 35.13 -11.89
CA GLY A 576 -8.55 35.78 -11.31
C GLY A 576 -9.63 34.83 -10.80
N ARG A 577 -9.37 33.52 -10.75
CA ARG A 577 -10.25 32.49 -10.23
C ARG A 577 -9.70 31.90 -8.93
N LEU A 578 -10.58 31.39 -8.07
CA LEU A 578 -10.18 30.78 -6.80
C LEU A 578 -10.28 29.26 -6.90
N LEU A 579 -9.12 28.60 -6.89
CA LEU A 579 -9.05 27.15 -6.89
C LEU A 579 -8.98 26.62 -5.45
N MET A 580 -9.66 25.51 -5.21
CA MET A 580 -9.71 24.86 -3.91
C MET A 580 -9.26 23.41 -4.03
N ARG A 581 -8.47 22.95 -3.05
CA ARG A 581 -8.09 21.56 -2.87
C ARG A 581 -8.51 21.08 -1.48
N VAL A 582 -9.29 20.00 -1.42
CA VAL A 582 -9.71 19.35 -0.17
C VAL A 582 -9.21 17.91 -0.16
N VAL A 583 -8.32 17.58 0.78
CA VAL A 583 -7.86 16.22 1.01
C VAL A 583 -8.59 15.66 2.21
N SER A 584 -9.33 14.58 2.00
CA SER A 584 -10.04 13.83 3.04
C SER A 584 -9.34 12.49 3.22
N GLN A 585 -8.93 12.16 4.44
CA GLN A 585 -8.17 10.94 4.72
C GLN A 585 -8.76 10.16 5.89
N ARG A 586 -8.79 8.83 5.79
CA ARG A 586 -9.25 7.92 6.86
C ARG A 586 -8.48 6.61 6.84
N HIS A 587 -8.05 6.14 8.00
CA HIS A 587 -7.48 4.79 8.15
C HIS A 587 -8.53 3.72 7.87
N VAL A 588 -8.16 2.71 7.08
CA VAL A 588 -9.06 1.66 6.59
C VAL A 588 -8.52 0.28 7.00
N PRO A 589 -9.40 -0.66 7.40
CA PRO A 589 -9.00 -2.05 7.61
C PRO A 589 -8.67 -2.76 6.28
N PRO A 590 -7.99 -3.92 6.33
CA PRO A 590 -7.73 -4.69 5.12
C PRO A 590 -9.00 -5.17 4.41
N ALA A 591 -8.93 -5.35 3.09
CA ALA A 591 -10.07 -5.76 2.27
C ALA A 591 -10.72 -7.08 2.73
N ARG A 592 -9.94 -8.02 3.28
CA ARG A 592 -10.47 -9.28 3.83
C ARG A 592 -11.41 -9.09 5.03
N MET A 593 -11.22 -8.03 5.80
CA MET A 593 -12.06 -7.68 6.95
C MET A 593 -13.17 -6.68 6.58
N LEU A 594 -13.20 -6.25 5.32
CA LEU A 594 -14.10 -5.24 4.83
C LEU A 594 -15.45 -5.90 4.49
N THR A 595 -16.43 -5.71 5.37
CA THR A 595 -17.83 -6.06 5.08
C THR A 595 -18.53 -4.85 4.47
N LYS A 596 -19.62 -5.08 3.71
CA LYS A 596 -20.45 -3.98 3.18
C LYS A 596 -20.91 -3.00 4.26
N THR A 597 -21.16 -3.49 5.48
CA THR A 597 -21.51 -2.65 6.64
C THR A 597 -20.33 -1.77 7.05
N VAL A 598 -19.12 -2.32 7.15
CA VAL A 598 -17.91 -1.55 7.47
C VAL A 598 -17.61 -0.52 6.39
N GLU A 599 -17.74 -0.87 5.10
CA GLU A 599 -17.62 0.11 3.99
C GLU A 599 -18.57 1.28 4.17
N ARG A 600 -19.83 0.99 4.56
CA ARG A 600 -20.84 2.02 4.80
C ARG A 600 -20.44 2.95 5.94
N HIS A 601 -20.06 2.41 7.10
CA HIS A 601 -19.62 3.22 8.24
C HIS A 601 -18.34 4.03 7.97
N ILE A 602 -17.48 3.57 7.06
CA ILE A 602 -16.30 4.33 6.66
C ILE A 602 -16.65 5.49 5.73
N LEU A 603 -17.52 5.25 4.74
CA LEU A 603 -17.75 6.20 3.67
C LEU A 603 -18.92 7.18 3.93
N TYR A 604 -19.97 6.74 4.62
CA TYR A 604 -21.22 7.48 4.76
C TYR A 604 -21.54 7.82 6.21
N GLU A 605 -22.16 8.98 6.38
CA GLU A 605 -22.81 9.39 7.61
C GLU A 605 -24.07 8.59 7.89
N MET A 606 -24.33 8.28 9.16
CA MET A 606 -25.44 7.39 9.54
C MET A 606 -26.84 8.02 9.43
N GLN A 607 -26.95 9.35 9.48
CA GLN A 607 -28.25 10.03 9.48
C GLN A 607 -28.69 10.42 8.07
N GLU A 608 -27.87 11.20 7.36
CA GLU A 608 -28.23 11.74 6.04
C GLU A 608 -27.69 10.91 4.86
N PHE A 609 -26.96 9.82 5.15
CA PHE A 609 -26.27 8.99 4.15
C PHE A 609 -25.39 9.80 3.18
N THR A 610 -24.87 10.94 3.63
CA THR A 610 -23.94 11.75 2.85
C THR A 610 -22.50 11.25 3.04
N PRO A 611 -21.62 11.38 2.04
CA PRO A 611 -20.23 10.98 2.19
C PRO A 611 -19.52 11.84 3.23
N TYR A 612 -18.69 11.23 4.08
CA TYR A 612 -17.89 11.97 5.06
C TYR A 612 -16.85 12.88 4.39
N PHE A 613 -16.35 12.48 3.21
CA PHE A 613 -15.39 13.27 2.43
C PHE A 613 -16.06 14.36 1.58
N SER A 614 -15.23 15.29 1.09
CA SER A 614 -15.72 16.42 0.30
C SER A 614 -16.28 15.99 -1.06
N VAL A 615 -17.50 16.42 -1.38
CA VAL A 615 -18.16 16.15 -2.66
C VAL A 615 -18.99 17.35 -3.15
N CYS A 616 -19.16 17.47 -4.47
CA CYS A 616 -20.06 18.41 -5.15
C CYS A 616 -21.52 17.95 -5.01
N SER A 617 -22.50 18.76 -5.44
CA SER A 617 -23.92 18.38 -5.49
C SER A 617 -24.18 17.11 -6.31
N HIS A 618 -23.49 16.93 -7.43
CA HIS A 618 -23.67 15.84 -8.41
C HIS A 618 -23.04 14.51 -8.01
N TRP A 619 -22.56 14.35 -6.78
CA TRP A 619 -21.87 13.14 -6.34
C TRP A 619 -22.74 11.88 -6.35
N ARG A 620 -24.06 12.07 -6.29
CA ARG A 620 -25.07 11.02 -6.40
C ARG A 620 -25.18 10.48 -7.82
N ASP A 621 -24.74 11.27 -8.80
CA ASP A 621 -24.77 10.95 -10.21
C ASP A 621 -23.41 10.33 -10.62
N GLY A 622 -23.45 9.08 -11.08
CA GLY A 622 -22.27 8.39 -11.59
C GLY A 622 -21.57 7.44 -10.60
N GLU A 623 -20.24 7.34 -10.72
CA GLU A 623 -19.47 6.22 -10.17
C GLU A 623 -18.66 6.54 -8.90
N LEU A 624 -18.71 7.77 -8.35
CA LEU A 624 -17.81 8.22 -7.27
C LEU A 624 -17.72 7.23 -6.10
N MET A 625 -18.87 6.82 -5.58
CA MET A 625 -18.94 5.91 -4.44
C MET A 625 -18.48 4.50 -4.79
N ASN A 626 -18.73 4.06 -6.02
CA ASN A 626 -18.31 2.76 -6.50
C ASN A 626 -16.77 2.71 -6.66
N LEU A 627 -16.15 3.82 -7.06
CA LEU A 627 -14.70 3.97 -7.12
C LEU A 627 -14.07 3.93 -5.72
N CYS A 628 -14.68 4.62 -4.74
CA CYS A 628 -14.23 4.51 -3.35
C CYS A 628 -14.31 3.07 -2.84
N LYS A 629 -15.44 2.38 -3.04
CA LYS A 629 -15.59 0.96 -2.66
C LYS A 629 -14.56 0.05 -3.35
N CYS A 630 -14.30 0.29 -4.64
CA CYS A 630 -13.27 -0.42 -5.38
C CYS A 630 -11.86 -0.15 -4.85
N ALA A 631 -11.55 1.09 -4.47
CA ALA A 631 -10.27 1.39 -3.86
C ALA A 631 -10.12 0.55 -2.58
N LEU A 632 -11.12 0.58 -1.69
CA LEU A 632 -11.09 -0.19 -0.43
C LEU A 632 -10.88 -1.70 -0.64
N SER A 633 -11.38 -2.29 -1.73
CA SER A 633 -11.18 -3.72 -2.02
C SER A 633 -9.74 -4.08 -2.42
N HIS A 634 -8.91 -3.10 -2.79
CA HIS A 634 -7.49 -3.29 -3.08
C HIS A 634 -6.58 -3.22 -1.84
N VAL A 635 -7.11 -2.93 -0.64
CA VAL A 635 -6.29 -2.84 0.58
C VAL A 635 -5.76 -4.23 0.96
N PRO A 636 -4.43 -4.45 0.95
CA PRO A 636 -3.84 -5.77 1.17
C PRO A 636 -4.03 -6.24 2.61
N SER A 637 -4.21 -7.56 2.79
CA SER A 637 -4.21 -8.18 4.12
C SER A 637 -2.81 -8.16 4.74
N PRO A 638 -2.72 -8.10 6.08
CA PRO A 638 -1.46 -8.33 6.77
C PRO A 638 -0.91 -9.73 6.41
N PRO A 639 0.42 -9.92 6.51
CA PRO A 639 1.07 -11.16 6.10
C PRO A 639 0.60 -12.32 6.97
N GLU A 640 0.10 -13.37 6.34
CA GLU A 640 -0.30 -14.61 7.01
C GLU A 640 0.86 -15.59 7.02
N SER A 641 1.26 -16.03 8.21
CA SER A 641 2.30 -17.06 8.32
C SER A 641 1.85 -18.36 7.62
N TYR A 642 2.78 -19.10 7.03
CA TYR A 642 2.48 -20.39 6.38
C TYR A 642 1.74 -21.36 7.32
N LEU A 643 2.00 -21.31 8.62
CA LEU A 643 1.28 -22.09 9.63
C LEU A 643 -0.20 -21.69 9.75
N GLN A 644 -0.53 -20.40 9.66
CA GLN A 644 -1.91 -19.92 9.67
C GLN A 644 -2.65 -20.28 8.39
N GLN A 645 -1.96 -20.29 7.26
CA GLN A 645 -2.53 -20.72 5.98
C GLN A 645 -2.87 -22.22 6.03
N LEU A 646 -1.91 -23.05 6.45
CA LEU A 646 -2.07 -24.51 6.60
C LEU A 646 -3.17 -24.91 7.59
N LYS A 647 -3.45 -24.07 8.62
CA LYS A 647 -4.57 -24.28 9.54
C LYS A 647 -5.94 -24.05 8.88
N LYS A 648 -6.02 -23.21 7.84
CA LYS A 648 -7.26 -22.87 7.15
C LYS A 648 -7.51 -23.81 5.97
N ALA A 649 -6.47 -24.13 5.21
CA ALA A 649 -6.52 -24.98 4.04
C ALA A 649 -5.15 -25.63 3.79
N PRO A 650 -5.09 -26.80 3.14
CA PRO A 650 -3.82 -27.44 2.77
C PRO A 650 -3.06 -26.72 1.63
N THR A 651 -3.51 -25.53 1.22
CA THR A 651 -2.90 -24.72 0.18
C THR A 651 -2.03 -23.61 0.79
N ILE A 652 -0.85 -23.43 0.21
CA ILE A 652 0.10 -22.38 0.60
C ILE A 652 0.16 -21.34 -0.51
N ASP A 653 -0.07 -20.08 -0.15
CA ASP A 653 0.09 -18.94 -1.04
C ASP A 653 1.24 -18.03 -0.56
N ARG A 654 2.23 -17.87 -1.43
CA ARG A 654 3.38 -16.99 -1.21
C ARG A 654 2.95 -15.52 -1.15
N ALA A 655 1.93 -15.12 -1.90
CA ALA A 655 1.43 -13.74 -1.92
C ALA A 655 0.79 -13.35 -0.57
N LEU A 656 0.13 -14.31 0.11
CA LEU A 656 -0.41 -14.09 1.45
C LEU A 656 0.67 -14.03 2.53
N ALA A 657 1.80 -14.74 2.36
CA ALA A 657 2.92 -14.68 3.29
C ALA A 657 3.76 -13.41 3.14
N HIS A 658 3.82 -12.87 1.91
CA HIS A 658 4.57 -11.68 1.55
C HIS A 658 3.74 -10.74 0.67
N PRO A 659 2.71 -10.08 1.23
CA PRO A 659 1.86 -9.18 0.46
C PRO A 659 2.63 -7.91 0.08
N ASN A 660 2.39 -7.42 -1.13
CA ASN A 660 2.84 -6.10 -1.54
C ASN A 660 1.98 -5.06 -0.83
N PHE A 661 2.58 -4.29 0.10
CA PHE A 661 1.84 -3.27 0.84
C PHE A 661 1.60 -1.99 0.05
N ILE A 662 2.24 -1.84 -1.12
CA ILE A 662 1.99 -0.76 -2.07
C ILE A 662 0.72 -1.10 -2.83
N VAL A 663 -0.34 -0.32 -2.61
CA VAL A 663 -1.62 -0.51 -3.28
C VAL A 663 -1.58 0.19 -4.63
N ARG A 664 -1.59 -0.60 -5.71
CA ARG A 664 -1.83 -0.07 -7.06
C ARG A 664 -3.31 -0.29 -7.35
N GLY A 665 -4.08 0.79 -7.48
CA GLY A 665 -5.48 0.72 -7.92
C GLY A 665 -5.59 0.07 -9.30
N CYS A 666 -6.73 -0.57 -9.59
CA CYS A 666 -7.02 -1.08 -10.92
C CYS A 666 -7.25 0.04 -11.94
N ASP A 667 -7.27 -0.30 -13.22
CA ASP A 667 -7.50 0.66 -14.32
C ASP A 667 -8.83 1.42 -14.21
N TRP A 668 -9.76 0.94 -13.39
CA TRP A 668 -11.04 1.60 -13.15
C TRP A 668 -10.99 2.62 -12.01
N CYS A 669 -10.35 2.31 -10.87
CA CYS A 669 -10.31 3.19 -9.69
C CYS A 669 -9.08 4.11 -9.62
N ARG A 670 -8.00 3.78 -10.35
CA ARG A 670 -6.76 4.57 -10.41
C ARG A 670 -6.89 5.91 -11.14
N PRO A 671 -7.65 6.04 -12.26
CA PRO A 671 -7.76 7.31 -12.97
C PRO A 671 -8.52 8.38 -12.17
N ALA A 672 -8.11 9.64 -12.33
CA ALA A 672 -8.83 10.77 -11.76
C ALA A 672 -10.17 10.99 -12.51
N ARG A 673 -11.18 11.46 -11.78
CA ARG A 673 -12.55 11.65 -12.31
C ARG A 673 -12.95 13.12 -12.30
N ARG A 674 -13.60 13.58 -13.37
CA ARG A 674 -14.18 14.91 -13.47
C ARG A 674 -15.70 14.82 -13.56
N CYS A 675 -16.40 15.65 -12.80
CA CYS A 675 -17.84 15.78 -12.92
C CYS A 675 -18.21 16.44 -14.25
N PRO A 676 -19.13 15.88 -15.06
CA PRO A 676 -19.53 16.51 -16.32
C PRO A 676 -20.33 17.81 -16.10
N ASP A 677 -21.13 17.89 -15.04
CA ASP A 677 -22.01 19.03 -14.76
C ASP A 677 -21.37 20.13 -13.88
N CYS A 678 -20.14 19.98 -13.36
CA CYS A 678 -19.50 21.04 -12.55
C CYS A 678 -17.97 21.02 -12.61
N ALA A 679 -17.34 22.10 -12.14
CA ALA A 679 -15.90 22.31 -12.17
C ALA A 679 -15.12 21.54 -11.08
N THR A 680 -15.46 20.27 -10.86
CA THR A 680 -14.84 19.44 -9.80
C THR A 680 -14.17 18.18 -10.33
N GLU A 681 -13.03 17.88 -9.71
CA GLU A 681 -12.20 16.73 -10.01
C GLU A 681 -11.91 15.93 -8.74
N TYR A 682 -11.84 14.62 -8.86
CA TYR A 682 -11.62 13.68 -7.77
C TYR A 682 -10.47 12.73 -8.10
N LEU A 683 -9.65 12.48 -7.09
CA LEU A 683 -8.67 11.40 -7.09
C LEU A 683 -8.85 10.58 -5.81
N VAL A 684 -8.99 9.27 -5.97
CA VAL A 684 -9.07 8.31 -4.88
C VAL A 684 -7.79 7.49 -4.85
N GLU A 685 -7.06 7.54 -3.74
CA GLU A 685 -5.83 6.80 -3.53
C GLU A 685 -5.85 6.04 -2.21
N ILE A 686 -5.05 4.99 -2.13
CA ILE A 686 -4.73 4.33 -0.86
C ILE A 686 -3.26 4.55 -0.59
N GLN A 687 -3.00 5.27 0.51
CA GLN A 687 -1.66 5.62 0.94
C GLN A 687 -1.38 4.93 2.27
N MET A 688 -0.11 4.55 2.50
CA MET A 688 0.34 4.06 3.79
C MET A 688 0.74 5.26 4.64
N VAL A 689 0.10 5.42 5.79
CA VAL A 689 0.30 6.54 6.71
C VAL A 689 0.72 6.01 8.08
N GLU A 690 1.64 6.73 8.71
CA GLU A 690 2.09 6.44 10.07
C GLU A 690 1.07 6.99 11.10
N ASP A 691 0.41 6.08 11.81
CA ASP A 691 -0.39 6.33 13.00
C ASP A 691 0.50 6.33 14.25
N LYS A 692 1.00 7.51 14.61
CA LYS A 692 1.83 7.73 15.81
C LYS A 692 1.17 7.32 17.12
N LYS A 693 -0.15 7.09 17.13
CA LYS A 693 -0.89 6.69 18.35
C LYS A 693 -0.82 5.19 18.62
N ASP A 694 -0.49 4.39 17.61
CA ASP A 694 -0.43 2.94 17.70
C ASP A 694 1.02 2.46 17.55
N PRO A 695 1.74 2.23 18.67
CA PRO A 695 3.12 1.78 18.60
C PRO A 695 3.25 0.32 18.12
N ALA A 696 2.17 -0.48 18.13
CA ALA A 696 2.21 -1.87 17.70
C ALA A 696 2.11 -2.00 16.17
N THR A 697 1.26 -1.18 15.54
CA THR A 697 1.14 -1.10 14.08
C THR A 697 1.18 0.36 13.62
N PRO A 698 2.37 0.98 13.54
CA PRO A 698 2.48 2.39 13.20
C PRO A 698 2.04 2.62 11.75
N PHE A 699 2.38 1.75 10.80
CA PHE A 699 2.00 1.94 9.40
C PHE A 699 0.65 1.31 9.10
N LYS A 700 -0.33 2.13 8.71
CA LYS A 700 -1.69 1.72 8.35
C LYS A 700 -2.05 2.25 6.97
N HIS A 701 -2.90 1.52 6.25
CA HIS A 701 -3.47 2.02 5.01
C HIS A 701 -4.57 3.03 5.31
N SER A 702 -4.55 4.14 4.57
CA SER A 702 -5.58 5.15 4.60
C SER A 702 -6.11 5.41 3.20
N ILE A 703 -7.43 5.47 3.07
CA ILE A 703 -8.06 6.03 1.87
C ILE A 703 -7.89 7.54 1.91
N VAL A 704 -7.45 8.10 0.78
CA VAL A 704 -7.24 9.53 0.57
C VAL A 704 -8.08 9.92 -0.64
N VAL A 705 -9.12 10.72 -0.40
CA VAL A 705 -9.95 11.31 -1.46
C VAL A 705 -9.58 12.77 -1.57
N THR A 706 -8.98 13.14 -2.70
CA THR A 706 -8.63 14.52 -3.03
C THR A 706 -9.65 15.08 -3.99
N ARG A 707 -10.27 16.19 -3.62
CA ARG A 707 -11.16 16.99 -4.47
C ARG A 707 -10.46 18.28 -4.87
N TRP A 708 -10.41 18.56 -6.16
CA TRP A 708 -10.09 19.90 -6.68
C TRP A 708 -11.37 20.53 -7.23
N SER A 709 -11.52 21.82 -7.01
CA SER A 709 -12.67 22.59 -7.46
C SER A 709 -12.23 23.97 -7.93
N ASP A 710 -12.78 24.44 -9.04
CA ASP A 710 -12.76 25.86 -9.41
C ASP A 710 -13.99 26.55 -8.77
N LEU A 711 -13.76 27.54 -7.91
CA LEU A 711 -14.83 28.30 -7.25
C LEU A 711 -15.28 29.52 -8.06
N GLY A 712 -14.68 29.76 -9.22
CA GLY A 712 -15.00 30.87 -10.12
C GLY A 712 -14.28 32.18 -9.75
N ASP A 713 -14.78 33.27 -10.32
CA ASP A 713 -14.23 34.63 -10.29
C ASP A 713 -14.75 35.51 -9.13
N GLY A 714 -15.66 34.97 -8.31
CA GLY A 714 -16.25 35.69 -7.18
C GLY A 714 -17.24 36.78 -7.57
N SER A 715 -17.76 36.75 -8.81
CA SER A 715 -18.76 37.69 -9.34
C SER A 715 -20.05 37.66 -8.53
N SER A 716 -20.80 36.58 -8.65
CA SER A 716 -21.98 36.32 -7.82
C SER A 716 -22.23 34.82 -7.67
N PRO A 717 -22.80 34.38 -6.53
CA PRO A 717 -23.09 32.97 -6.29
C PRO A 717 -24.23 32.44 -7.17
N TYR A 718 -24.96 33.32 -7.86
CA TYR A 718 -26.10 33.00 -8.70
C TYR A 718 -25.79 33.13 -10.18
N THR A 719 -24.72 33.82 -10.57
CA THR A 719 -24.37 34.02 -11.99
C THR A 719 -23.05 33.36 -12.34
N SER A 720 -22.12 33.20 -11.38
CA SER A 720 -20.87 32.49 -11.64
C SER A 720 -21.18 31.01 -11.90
N PRO A 721 -20.94 30.50 -13.13
CA PRO A 721 -21.43 29.19 -13.51
C PRO A 721 -20.68 28.08 -12.76
N GLU A 722 -19.40 28.27 -12.41
CA GLU A 722 -18.62 27.30 -11.65
C GLU A 722 -19.21 27.04 -10.25
N TRP A 723 -19.47 28.11 -9.49
CA TRP A 723 -20.02 28.01 -8.13
C TRP A 723 -21.46 27.52 -8.13
N ALA A 724 -22.29 28.03 -9.04
CA ALA A 724 -23.70 27.67 -9.12
C ALA A 724 -23.84 26.17 -9.45
N ALA A 725 -23.14 25.71 -10.48
CA ALA A 725 -23.10 24.30 -10.87
C ALA A 725 -22.59 23.41 -9.75
N MET A 726 -21.53 23.81 -9.03
CA MET A 726 -21.01 23.03 -7.91
C MET A 726 -21.98 22.81 -6.75
N ASN A 727 -22.93 23.72 -6.57
CA ASN A 727 -23.97 23.64 -5.55
C ASN A 727 -25.29 23.09 -6.09
N GLY A 728 -25.35 22.71 -7.38
CA GLY A 728 -26.58 22.22 -8.03
C GLY A 728 -27.63 23.30 -8.22
N VAL A 729 -27.22 24.57 -8.22
CA VAL A 729 -28.10 25.71 -8.49
C VAL A 729 -28.10 25.95 -9.99
N HIS A 730 -29.24 25.71 -10.65
CA HIS A 730 -29.40 26.05 -12.05
C HIS A 730 -29.73 27.54 -12.18
N VAL A 731 -28.96 28.24 -13.00
CA VAL A 731 -29.17 29.66 -13.29
C VAL A 731 -30.00 29.75 -14.57
N PRO A 732 -31.19 30.37 -14.56
CA PRO A 732 -31.98 30.50 -15.78
C PRO A 732 -31.24 31.28 -16.88
N GLU A 733 -31.42 30.90 -18.14
CA GLU A 733 -30.74 31.54 -19.30
C GLU A 733 -31.03 33.05 -19.38
N HIS A 734 -32.23 33.48 -19.01
CA HIS A 734 -32.63 34.89 -19.01
C HIS A 734 -31.95 35.73 -17.92
N GLU A 735 -31.33 35.11 -16.92
CA GLU A 735 -30.54 35.80 -15.88
C GLU A 735 -29.03 35.78 -16.21
N GLY A 736 -28.67 35.36 -17.43
CA GLY A 736 -27.27 35.18 -17.86
C GLY A 736 -26.66 33.84 -17.44
N GLY A 737 -27.49 32.87 -17.05
CA GLY A 737 -27.07 31.52 -16.70
C GLY A 737 -26.79 30.66 -17.92
N HIS A 738 -25.62 30.02 -17.97
CA HIS A 738 -25.34 28.98 -18.95
C HIS A 738 -25.16 27.64 -18.23
N GLU A 739 -25.68 26.55 -18.81
CA GLU A 739 -25.43 25.20 -18.28
C GLU A 739 -23.92 24.94 -18.30
N TYR A 740 -23.34 24.66 -17.12
CA TYR A 740 -21.90 24.51 -17.01
C TYR A 740 -21.45 23.18 -17.61
N ALA A 741 -20.90 23.23 -18.81
CA ALA A 741 -20.34 22.07 -19.49
C ALA A 741 -18.84 21.90 -19.14
N SER A 742 -18.55 21.04 -18.17
CA SER A 742 -17.21 20.91 -17.55
C SER A 742 -16.08 20.51 -18.51
N PHE A 743 -16.40 19.74 -19.56
CA PHE A 743 -15.41 19.29 -20.55
C PHE A 743 -15.18 20.29 -21.69
N SER A 744 -16.13 21.19 -21.98
CA SER A 744 -15.97 22.25 -22.99
C SER A 744 -15.42 23.55 -22.38
N HIS A 745 -15.75 23.86 -21.12
CA HIS A 745 -15.32 25.10 -20.45
C HIS A 745 -13.85 25.13 -20.03
N ILE A 746 -13.21 23.98 -19.82
CA ILE A 746 -11.76 23.93 -19.59
C ILE A 746 -11.06 23.66 -20.93
N GLY A 747 -10.36 24.67 -21.44
CA GLY A 747 -9.33 24.46 -22.44
C GLY A 747 -8.16 23.66 -21.83
N ARG A 748 -7.77 22.56 -22.48
CA ARG A 748 -6.52 21.75 -22.40
C ARG A 748 -5.83 21.44 -21.05
N ARG A 749 -6.17 22.02 -19.88
CA ARG A 749 -5.50 21.79 -18.59
C ARG A 749 -6.51 21.51 -17.45
N ALA A 750 -6.31 20.40 -16.74
CA ALA A 750 -7.10 20.01 -15.57
C ALA A 750 -6.84 20.93 -14.36
N VAL A 751 -7.84 21.15 -13.51
CA VAL A 751 -7.75 21.99 -12.30
C VAL A 751 -6.70 21.40 -11.33
N SER A 752 -6.70 20.08 -11.19
CA SER A 752 -5.66 19.33 -10.47
C SER A 752 -4.26 19.59 -11.03
N GLY A 753 -4.11 19.65 -12.35
CA GLY A 753 -2.83 19.96 -13.01
C GLY A 753 -2.30 21.35 -12.66
N ILE A 754 -3.16 22.37 -12.65
CA ILE A 754 -2.79 23.74 -12.24
C ILE A 754 -2.39 23.76 -10.76
N PHE A 755 -3.20 23.15 -9.91
CA PHE A 755 -2.98 23.18 -8.47
C PHE A 755 -1.70 22.42 -8.06
N GLU A 756 -1.53 21.21 -8.55
CA GLU A 756 -0.39 20.35 -8.18
C GLU A 756 0.91 20.81 -8.84
N SER A 757 0.88 21.37 -10.05
CA SER A 757 2.10 21.96 -10.66
C SER A 757 2.57 23.19 -9.88
N SER A 758 1.66 24.04 -9.43
CA SER A 758 2.00 25.18 -8.57
C SER A 758 2.57 24.74 -7.23
N LEU A 759 2.03 23.66 -6.64
CA LEU A 759 2.41 23.22 -5.30
C LEU A 759 3.67 22.35 -5.27
N SER A 760 3.81 21.43 -6.23
CA SER A 760 4.83 20.38 -6.25
C SER A 760 5.82 20.48 -7.41
N GLY A 761 5.59 21.40 -8.36
CA GLY A 761 6.35 21.48 -9.61
C GLY A 761 6.04 20.35 -10.60
N SER A 762 5.13 19.43 -10.25
CA SER A 762 4.81 18.26 -11.08
C SER A 762 3.31 18.16 -11.36
N ILE A 763 2.96 17.82 -12.60
CA ILE A 763 1.57 17.51 -12.98
C ILE A 763 1.33 16.03 -12.70
N PRO A 764 0.23 15.66 -12.01
CA PRO A 764 -0.13 14.27 -11.83
C PRO A 764 -0.37 13.60 -13.19
N GLY A 765 0.40 12.57 -13.52
CA GLY A 765 0.31 11.83 -14.79
C GLY A 765 -0.89 10.87 -14.88
N GLN A 766 -1.99 11.17 -14.19
CA GLN A 766 -3.17 10.32 -14.17
C GLN A 766 -4.15 10.71 -15.28
N ARG A 767 -4.70 9.71 -15.95
CA ARG A 767 -5.74 9.91 -16.97
C ARG A 767 -7.01 10.48 -16.31
N MET A 768 -7.58 11.52 -16.92
CA MET A 768 -8.88 12.09 -16.51
C MET A 768 -10.02 11.37 -17.23
N LEU A 769 -11.02 10.90 -16.48
CA LEU A 769 -12.25 10.28 -17.01
C LEU A 769 -13.48 11.02 -16.48
N SER A 770 -14.63 10.87 -17.15
CA SER A 770 -15.90 11.36 -16.60
C SER A 770 -16.28 10.59 -15.33
N LEU A 771 -16.86 11.31 -14.36
CA LEU A 771 -17.44 10.76 -13.15
C LEU A 771 -18.77 10.04 -13.44
N ASN A 772 -19.50 10.51 -14.44
CA ASN A 772 -20.76 9.96 -14.90
C ASN A 772 -20.66 9.61 -16.39
N PRO A 773 -20.00 8.50 -16.75
CA PRO A 773 -19.81 8.12 -18.16
C PRO A 773 -21.12 7.74 -18.85
N LYS A 774 -22.12 7.28 -18.10
CA LYS A 774 -23.45 6.92 -18.62
C LYS A 774 -24.40 8.11 -18.73
N ASN A 775 -24.01 9.26 -18.19
CA ASN A 775 -24.86 10.45 -18.08
C ASN A 775 -26.23 10.17 -17.40
N GLU A 776 -26.26 9.25 -16.45
CA GLU A 776 -27.45 8.90 -15.67
C GLU A 776 -27.58 9.87 -14.48
N LYS A 777 -28.67 10.65 -14.41
CA LYS A 777 -28.97 11.57 -13.30
C LYS A 777 -29.91 10.86 -12.34
N LEU A 778 -29.37 10.37 -11.23
CA LEU A 778 -30.11 9.60 -10.23
C LEU A 778 -30.62 10.47 -9.07
N GLY A 779 -30.06 11.67 -8.88
CA GLY A 779 -30.59 12.65 -7.93
C GLY A 779 -30.86 12.07 -6.53
N GLU A 780 -32.06 12.30 -5.99
CA GLU A 780 -32.49 11.71 -4.71
C GLU A 780 -32.75 10.21 -4.79
N GLU A 781 -33.20 9.69 -5.94
CA GLU A 781 -33.44 8.26 -6.16
C GLU A 781 -32.16 7.42 -6.04
N GLY A 782 -31.00 7.97 -6.37
CA GLY A 782 -29.69 7.33 -6.13
C GLY A 782 -29.43 7.06 -4.64
N THR A 783 -29.94 7.93 -3.77
CA THR A 783 -29.93 7.75 -2.30
C THR A 783 -30.95 6.68 -1.87
N LEU A 784 -32.14 6.69 -2.47
CA LEU A 784 -33.22 5.72 -2.19
C LEU A 784 -32.90 4.29 -2.67
N VAL A 785 -32.10 4.12 -3.72
CA VAL A 785 -31.59 2.79 -4.15
C VAL A 785 -30.57 2.25 -3.15
N LEU A 786 -29.76 3.14 -2.56
CA LEU A 786 -28.88 2.78 -1.44
C LEU A 786 -29.70 2.40 -0.19
N GLU A 787 -30.77 3.14 0.13
CA GLU A 787 -31.70 2.87 1.25
C GLU A 787 -32.56 1.61 1.05
N ARG A 788 -33.12 1.36 -0.14
CA ARG A 788 -33.90 0.13 -0.40
C ARG A 788 -33.06 -1.13 -0.37
N HIS A 789 -31.78 -1.05 -0.75
CA HIS A 789 -30.82 -2.14 -0.50
C HIS A 789 -30.47 -2.32 0.99
N ILE A 790 -30.84 -1.38 1.87
CA ILE A 790 -30.64 -1.45 3.32
C ILE A 790 -31.87 -2.07 4.01
N GLU A 791 -33.09 -1.62 3.72
CA GLU A 791 -34.32 -2.15 4.37
C GLU A 791 -34.58 -3.64 4.06
N LEU A 792 -34.31 -4.08 2.82
CA LEU A 792 -34.40 -5.49 2.41
C LEU A 792 -33.37 -6.40 3.10
N TRP A 793 -32.34 -5.83 3.73
CA TRP A 793 -31.26 -6.56 4.39
C TRP A 793 -31.38 -6.54 5.91
N ASP A 794 -31.87 -5.46 6.52
CA ASP A 794 -32.15 -5.45 7.96
C ASP A 794 -33.28 -6.44 8.31
N SER A 795 -34.28 -6.56 7.43
CA SER A 795 -35.33 -7.59 7.53
C SER A 795 -34.78 -9.02 7.40
N ARG A 796 -33.79 -9.27 6.52
CA ARG A 796 -33.12 -10.58 6.39
C ARG A 796 -32.11 -10.88 7.51
N GLY A 797 -31.44 -9.87 8.05
CA GLY A 797 -30.53 -9.97 9.19
C GLY A 797 -31.26 -10.26 10.50
N ALA A 798 -32.41 -9.62 10.72
CA ALA A 798 -33.31 -9.90 11.84
C ALA A 798 -33.90 -11.33 11.75
N LEU A 799 -34.34 -11.76 10.56
CA LEU A 799 -34.82 -13.14 10.35
C LEU A 799 -33.73 -14.20 10.55
N ALA A 800 -32.49 -13.96 10.08
CA ALA A 800 -31.37 -14.87 10.30
C ALA A 800 -30.95 -14.98 11.78
N GLY A 801 -31.05 -13.86 12.53
CA GLY A 801 -30.84 -13.83 13.98
C GLY A 801 -31.94 -14.59 14.74
N GLN A 802 -33.20 -14.41 14.35
CA GLN A 802 -34.34 -15.10 14.95
C GLN A 802 -34.27 -16.62 14.72
N HIS A 803 -33.98 -17.07 13.49
CA HIS A 803 -33.83 -18.49 13.17
C HIS A 803 -32.66 -19.17 13.89
N ALA A 804 -31.56 -18.45 14.17
CA ALA A 804 -30.43 -18.99 14.94
C ALA A 804 -30.73 -19.10 16.45
N VAL A 805 -31.56 -18.21 16.99
CA VAL A 805 -32.03 -18.26 18.38
C VAL A 805 -33.10 -19.35 18.55
N ASP A 806 -34.05 -19.45 17.61
CA ASP A 806 -35.09 -20.48 17.61
C ASP A 806 -34.52 -21.89 17.40
N ALA A 807 -33.52 -22.06 16.54
CA ALA A 807 -32.83 -23.35 16.37
C ALA A 807 -32.10 -23.79 17.65
N LYS A 808 -31.52 -22.86 18.40
CA LYS A 808 -30.88 -23.15 19.69
C LYS A 808 -31.90 -23.47 20.78
N ILE A 809 -33.04 -22.76 20.82
CA ILE A 809 -34.12 -23.03 21.78
C ILE A 809 -34.78 -24.38 21.48
N VAL A 810 -35.04 -24.72 20.21
CA VAL A 810 -35.62 -26.02 19.81
C VAL A 810 -34.64 -27.17 20.11
N LEU A 811 -33.33 -26.98 19.93
CA LEU A 811 -32.32 -27.97 20.30
C LEU A 811 -32.23 -28.15 21.83
N TRP A 812 -32.31 -27.06 22.59
CA TRP A 812 -32.30 -27.09 24.06
C TRP A 812 -33.56 -27.73 24.65
N VAL A 813 -34.73 -27.46 24.07
CA VAL A 813 -36.01 -28.09 24.45
C VAL A 813 -36.02 -29.57 24.07
N ARG A 814 -35.50 -29.96 22.90
CA ARG A 814 -35.38 -31.39 22.52
C ARG A 814 -34.40 -32.16 23.42
N ILE A 815 -33.29 -31.56 23.81
CA ILE A 815 -32.33 -32.17 24.76
C ILE A 815 -32.96 -32.27 26.16
N SER A 816 -33.69 -31.24 26.60
CA SER A 816 -34.36 -31.24 27.91
C SER A 816 -35.50 -32.28 27.99
N VAL A 817 -36.28 -32.46 26.92
CA VAL A 817 -37.35 -33.48 26.85
C VAL A 817 -36.77 -34.89 26.75
N ALA A 818 -35.62 -35.08 26.08
CA ALA A 818 -34.93 -36.37 26.03
C ALA A 818 -34.34 -36.79 27.39
N ILE A 819 -33.81 -35.84 28.16
CA ILE A 819 -33.24 -36.09 29.50
C ILE A 819 -34.36 -36.40 30.52
N VAL A 820 -35.51 -35.72 30.44
CA VAL A 820 -36.67 -35.99 31.32
C VAL A 820 -37.40 -37.29 30.93
N GLY A 821 -37.39 -37.67 29.65
CA GLY A 821 -37.97 -38.92 29.15
C GLY A 821 -37.19 -40.19 29.53
N HIS A 822 -35.87 -40.10 29.69
CA HIS A 822 -35.03 -41.22 30.12
C HIS A 822 -35.00 -41.42 31.64
N GLY A 823 -35.24 -40.37 32.44
CA GLY A 823 -35.31 -40.46 33.90
C GLY A 823 -36.58 -41.13 34.46
N ARG A 824 -37.64 -41.30 33.66
CA ARG A 824 -38.92 -41.91 34.08
C ARG A 824 -39.07 -43.41 33.81
N LYS A 825 -38.10 -44.07 33.17
CA LYS A 825 -38.15 -45.52 32.87
C LYS A 825 -37.33 -46.41 33.82
N LEU A 826 -36.72 -45.86 34.88
CA LEU A 826 -35.86 -46.61 35.82
C LEU A 826 -36.36 -46.68 37.28
N LEU A 827 -37.61 -46.31 37.57
CA LEU A 827 -38.13 -46.26 38.96
C LEU A 827 -39.54 -46.87 39.13
N ASN A 828 -39.85 -47.99 38.48
CA ASN A 828 -41.01 -48.82 38.87
C ASN A 828 -40.82 -50.28 38.44
N ALA A 829 -40.10 -51.06 39.24
CA ALA A 829 -40.26 -52.52 39.32
C ALA A 829 -39.56 -53.04 40.59
N GLN A 830 -40.36 -53.33 41.61
CA GLN A 830 -40.05 -54.17 42.77
C GLN A 830 -41.37 -54.90 43.15
N PRO A 831 -41.29 -56.03 43.85
CA PRO A 831 -41.37 -57.39 43.31
C PRO A 831 -42.76 -58.03 43.47
N ILE A 832 -43.06 -59.02 42.63
CA ILE A 832 -43.80 -60.29 42.88
C ILE A 832 -43.58 -61.17 41.65
#